data_AF-A0A0D3H9P9-F1
#
_entry.id   AF-A0A0D3H9P9-F1
#
_cell.length_a   1.000
_cell.length_b   1.000
_cell.length_c   1.000
_cell.angle_alpha   90.00
_cell.angle_beta   90.00
_cell.angle_gamma   90.00
#
_symmetry.space_group_name_H-M   'P 1'
#
loop_
_entity.id
_entity.type
_entity.pdbx_description
1 polymer ?
#
loop_
_entity_poly.entity_id
_entity_poly.type
_entity_poly.pdbx_seq_one_letter_code
_entity_poly.pdbx_strand_id
1 'polypeptide(L)'
;MASPPTSESAITSAGSASASGFDCLPDDLVHHVLSFLPAPDAARTSLLSRRWRNLWVSMPCLDIDSRGSTMLSNARSLFLNTLSVRDYFIHGCHDLILASPYLTKVVLEHVVLHDCHFGTLNSGCPALENLELLEVNIQFTEISSTSLKHLRIVNCMMDYKFWIRTPNLLTMCLDGVECKSSPILEYLPYLTTASVSVYGFPLEDSEDEDLSEDEDDYLSDEHHIEYNILGVLSHARSLNLIAPLREALLEGCLLTCPVFNNLKCLVLGDWCMAFDLYPLRCVLKQSPILEELCVELREKECQYCKEKAPPFSYSYGEILPFKCHRLKTVKIKCGERDERFIALVKLFFKISVCIENFDLDRWFIAFVTVSSSSSEERNERVAPIDLWGSKLASNFFGCSNSSGKFLDSSVTTQPDRYLIIVTSGGLNQQRTGIVDAVVAARILNATLVVPELDQRSFWKDSSNFSEIFDINWFISFLAKDVNIIKEPPEKGGKAVKPYKMRVPRKCTPKCYLNRVLPALLKKHLFLWLKFRKILSHIAHTTFSLVIQVIRLTKYDYRLSNKLDKDLQKLRCRVNYHALRFTDPIQELGEKLIKRMREKSRHFIALHLRFEPDMLAFSGCYYGGGEKEKRELGSIRKRWKTLHIGDPEKGRRQGRCPLTPEEVGLMLRALGYKSDVHIYVASGEIYGGEDTLAPLKLLFPNYHTKETLSTEEELTPFLAHSSRMAAIDFIVCDGSDAFVTNNNGNMAKILVGRRRYFGHKRTIRPSAKQLYPLFMNRSNISWDAFSSQVQTIQKGFIGEPMEITPGRGEFHANPAACICEKTGIKSVVGSDSRSNRETVNSTEISNKPIGGPTYPIYTDEEADRPDTEDDPSGKGEMIDMEAEDDSLASRVDSVLEEILSD
;
A
#
# COMPACT_ATOMS: atom_id res chain seq x y z
N MET A 1 -16.35 43.19 -41.15
CA MET A 1 -16.04 44.47 -41.82
C MET A 1 -14.53 44.59 -41.80
N ALA A 2 -13.78 44.86 -42.84
CA ALA A 2 -13.95 44.98 -44.28
C ALA A 2 -12.50 45.28 -44.74
N SER A 3 -12.05 44.66 -45.83
CA SER A 3 -10.84 45.05 -46.59
C SER A 3 -10.93 46.54 -47.00
N PRO A 4 -9.85 47.23 -47.48
CA PRO A 4 -9.16 46.91 -48.75
C PRO A 4 -7.69 47.49 -48.81
N PRO A 5 -7.02 47.74 -49.96
CA PRO A 5 -7.26 47.35 -51.36
C PRO A 5 -6.07 46.70 -52.11
N THR A 6 -6.46 46.17 -53.27
CA THR A 6 -5.75 45.67 -54.46
C THR A 6 -5.07 46.74 -55.33
N SER A 7 -4.15 46.33 -56.21
CA SER A 7 -4.01 46.91 -57.56
C SER A 7 -3.56 45.87 -58.60
N GLU A 8 -4.42 45.65 -59.59
CA GLU A 8 -4.24 44.90 -60.84
C GLU A 8 -3.50 45.70 -61.92
N SER A 9 -2.95 45.00 -62.93
CA SER A 9 -3.27 45.20 -64.37
C SER A 9 -2.49 44.15 -65.21
N ALA A 10 -3.15 43.13 -65.78
CA ALA A 10 -3.80 43.05 -67.12
C ALA A 10 -2.76 42.84 -68.26
N ILE A 11 -2.42 41.59 -68.65
CA ILE A 11 -3.06 40.66 -69.65
C ILE A 11 -3.14 41.19 -71.10
N THR A 12 -2.43 40.50 -72.02
CA THR A 12 -2.83 39.96 -73.36
C THR A 12 -1.58 39.84 -74.26
N SER A 13 -1.32 38.87 -75.14
CA SER A 13 -1.89 37.55 -75.49
C SER A 13 -1.00 36.93 -76.60
N ALA A 14 -1.11 35.61 -76.81
CA ALA A 14 -0.57 34.76 -77.91
C ALA A 14 0.87 34.23 -77.73
N GLY A 15 1.17 32.94 -77.85
CA GLY A 15 0.37 31.74 -78.14
C GLY A 15 1.29 30.50 -78.20
N SER A 16 0.71 29.31 -77.94
CA SER A 16 1.26 27.94 -78.11
C SER A 16 2.53 27.58 -77.32
N ALA A 17 2.60 26.55 -76.48
CA ALA A 17 1.72 25.44 -76.12
C ALA A 17 1.75 25.30 -74.58
N SER A 18 0.60 25.03 -73.99
CA SER A 18 0.45 24.79 -72.55
C SER A 18 1.27 23.57 -72.13
N ALA A 19 2.42 23.79 -71.51
CA ALA A 19 2.99 22.82 -70.57
C ALA A 19 2.16 22.86 -69.28
N SER A 20 0.90 22.45 -69.36
CA SER A 20 0.10 22.17 -68.17
C SER A 20 0.58 20.84 -67.61
N GLY A 21 1.39 20.88 -66.56
CA GLY A 21 1.89 19.68 -65.91
C GLY A 21 2.98 19.95 -64.87
N PHE A 22 3.42 18.87 -64.23
CA PHE A 22 4.47 18.84 -63.20
C PHE A 22 5.84 19.38 -63.67
N ASP A 23 6.02 19.64 -64.98
CA ASP A 23 7.25 20.15 -65.60
C ASP A 23 7.60 21.61 -65.23
N CYS A 24 6.64 22.42 -64.76
CA CYS A 24 6.84 23.85 -64.46
C CYS A 24 7.25 24.16 -63.02
N LEU A 25 7.35 23.16 -62.13
CA LEU A 25 7.69 23.38 -60.71
C LEU A 25 9.18 23.73 -60.54
N PRO A 26 9.56 24.70 -59.68
CA PRO A 26 10.97 24.96 -59.31
C PRO A 26 11.63 23.74 -58.66
N ASP A 27 12.94 23.53 -58.88
CA ASP A 27 13.66 22.36 -58.34
C ASP A 27 13.58 22.30 -56.81
N ASP A 28 13.58 23.44 -56.11
CA ASP A 28 13.45 23.50 -54.65
C ASP A 28 12.09 22.96 -54.16
N LEU A 29 11.01 23.26 -54.89
CA LEU A 29 9.68 22.75 -54.58
C LEU A 29 9.56 21.26 -54.92
N VAL A 30 10.18 20.81 -56.00
CA VAL A 30 10.24 19.38 -56.35
C VAL A 30 11.05 18.63 -55.30
N HIS A 31 12.21 19.11 -54.87
CA HIS A 31 13.01 18.53 -53.78
C HIS A 31 12.22 18.48 -52.47
N HIS A 32 11.46 19.52 -52.14
CA HIS A 32 10.59 19.50 -50.96
C HIS A 32 9.51 18.42 -51.08
N VAL A 33 8.81 18.31 -52.21
CA VAL A 33 7.80 17.28 -52.44
C VAL A 33 8.39 15.88 -52.40
N LEU A 34 9.53 15.66 -53.07
CA LEU A 34 10.20 14.37 -53.09
C LEU A 34 10.76 13.99 -51.71
N SER A 35 11.11 14.96 -50.86
CA SER A 35 11.60 14.69 -49.49
C SER A 35 10.60 13.98 -48.58
N PHE A 36 9.32 13.96 -48.97
CA PHE A 36 8.27 13.22 -48.28
C PHE A 36 8.05 11.80 -48.81
N LEU A 37 8.80 11.36 -49.83
CA LEU A 37 8.63 10.07 -50.48
C LEU A 37 9.85 9.17 -50.26
N PRO A 38 9.66 7.85 -50.04
CA PRO A 38 10.73 6.88 -50.13
C PRO A 38 11.42 6.92 -51.49
N ALA A 39 12.72 6.66 -51.55
CA ALA A 39 13.55 6.73 -52.73
C ALA A 39 13.00 5.96 -53.94
N PRO A 40 12.41 4.74 -53.80
CA PRO A 40 11.77 4.05 -54.92
C PRO A 40 10.56 4.81 -55.48
N ASP A 41 9.78 5.46 -54.61
CA ASP A 41 8.58 6.20 -55.00
C ASP A 41 8.96 7.59 -55.54
N ALA A 42 9.95 8.26 -54.96
CA ALA A 42 10.57 9.46 -55.50
C ALA A 42 11.15 9.19 -56.91
N ALA A 43 11.85 8.07 -57.10
CA ALA A 43 12.33 7.67 -58.42
C ALA A 43 11.18 7.34 -59.39
N ARG A 44 10.08 6.73 -58.92
CA ARG A 44 8.87 6.48 -59.75
C ARG A 44 8.18 7.76 -60.17
N THR A 45 8.25 8.84 -59.39
CA THR A 45 7.71 10.15 -59.82
C THR A 45 8.43 10.71 -61.05
N SER A 46 9.60 10.18 -61.40
CA SER A 46 10.28 10.44 -62.68
C SER A 46 9.48 10.01 -63.92
N LEU A 47 8.40 9.24 -63.72
CA LEU A 47 7.42 8.92 -64.77
C LEU A 47 6.47 10.09 -65.07
N LEU A 48 6.28 11.02 -64.11
CA LEU A 48 5.44 12.21 -64.24
C LEU A 48 6.12 13.28 -65.12
N SER A 49 7.45 13.30 -65.13
CA SER A 49 8.25 14.26 -65.89
C SER A 49 9.67 13.73 -66.14
N ARG A 50 10.19 13.92 -67.36
CA ARG A 50 11.60 13.62 -67.68
C ARG A 50 12.58 14.47 -66.87
N ARG A 51 12.19 15.67 -66.43
CA ARG A 51 13.01 16.57 -65.61
C ARG A 51 13.27 16.00 -64.21
N TRP A 52 12.32 15.22 -63.67
CA TRP A 52 12.41 14.67 -62.31
C TRP A 52 13.35 13.45 -62.21
N ARG A 53 13.74 12.86 -63.35
CA ARG A 53 14.57 11.65 -63.46
C ARG A 53 15.87 11.68 -62.66
N ASN A 54 16.50 12.85 -62.56
CA ASN A 54 17.77 13.02 -61.85
C ASN A 54 17.64 13.90 -60.59
N LEU A 55 16.46 14.49 -60.32
CA LEU A 55 16.28 15.40 -59.18
C LEU A 55 16.19 14.64 -57.85
N TRP A 56 15.69 13.40 -57.86
CA TRP A 56 15.67 12.57 -56.65
C TRP A 56 17.08 12.16 -56.18
N VAL A 57 18.06 12.18 -57.09
CA VAL A 57 19.48 11.84 -56.85
C VAL A 57 20.22 13.01 -56.19
N SER A 58 19.80 14.25 -56.44
CA SER A 58 20.34 15.47 -55.81
C SER A 58 19.64 15.85 -54.51
N MET A 59 18.76 14.99 -53.99
CA MET A 59 18.08 15.26 -52.74
C MET A 59 19.08 15.23 -51.57
N PRO A 60 18.98 16.15 -50.60
CA PRO A 60 19.88 16.19 -49.44
C PRO A 60 19.61 15.05 -48.43
N CYS A 61 18.45 14.39 -48.53
CA CYS A 61 18.00 13.29 -47.70
C CYS A 61 17.42 12.17 -48.57
N LEU A 62 17.84 10.93 -48.33
CA LEU A 62 17.36 9.76 -49.07
C LEU A 62 16.82 8.71 -48.07
N ASP A 63 15.60 8.22 -48.29
CA ASP A 63 14.96 7.18 -47.47
C ASP A 63 14.72 5.91 -48.29
N ILE A 64 15.44 4.83 -47.99
CA ILE A 64 15.44 3.60 -48.79
C ILE A 64 14.72 2.50 -48.01
N ASP A 65 13.62 1.98 -48.56
CA ASP A 65 12.91 0.82 -48.01
C ASP A 65 13.32 -0.50 -48.70
N SER A 66 12.74 -1.63 -48.28
CA SER A 66 12.97 -2.98 -48.85
C SER A 66 12.84 -3.08 -50.37
N ARG A 67 12.13 -2.15 -51.03
CA ARG A 67 11.90 -2.11 -52.49
C ARG A 67 13.02 -1.39 -53.24
N GLY A 68 13.93 -0.73 -52.54
CA GLY A 68 15.02 0.09 -53.08
C GLY A 68 16.40 -0.56 -53.15
N SER A 69 16.51 -1.89 -53.01
CA SER A 69 17.79 -2.63 -52.89
C SER A 69 18.84 -2.30 -53.94
N THR A 70 18.42 -2.05 -55.18
CA THR A 70 19.31 -1.72 -56.31
C THR A 70 19.79 -0.28 -56.33
N MET A 71 19.28 0.60 -55.45
CA MET A 71 19.63 2.02 -55.39
C MET A 71 20.86 2.32 -54.51
N LEU A 72 21.20 1.45 -53.56
CA LEU A 72 22.34 1.61 -52.65
C LEU A 72 23.69 1.59 -53.39
N SER A 73 23.83 0.75 -54.42
CA SER A 73 25.06 0.65 -55.23
C SER A 73 25.33 1.90 -56.08
N ASN A 74 24.29 2.66 -56.42
CA ASN A 74 24.37 3.92 -57.17
C ASN A 74 24.59 5.15 -56.27
N ALA A 75 24.54 5.00 -54.95
CA ALA A 75 24.71 6.10 -54.00
C ALA A 75 26.16 6.61 -53.87
N ARG A 76 27.13 5.93 -54.51
CA ARG A 76 28.57 6.22 -54.47
C ARG A 76 29.00 7.63 -54.95
N SER A 77 28.09 8.43 -55.50
CA SER A 77 28.40 9.77 -56.06
C SER A 77 27.54 10.91 -55.51
N LEU A 78 26.81 10.68 -54.42
CA LEU A 78 25.78 11.62 -53.96
C LEU A 78 26.30 12.59 -52.90
N PHE A 79 26.00 13.88 -53.10
CA PHE A 79 26.14 14.97 -52.11
C PHE A 79 25.08 14.86 -51.00
N LEU A 80 24.85 13.65 -50.50
CA LEU A 80 23.85 13.38 -49.46
C LEU A 80 24.39 13.79 -48.09
N ASN A 81 23.60 14.57 -47.38
CA ASN A 81 23.87 14.91 -45.98
C ASN A 81 23.24 13.89 -45.02
N THR A 82 22.10 13.28 -45.42
CA THR A 82 21.35 12.33 -44.59
C THR A 82 20.91 11.10 -45.38
N LEU A 83 21.10 9.92 -44.81
CA LEU A 83 20.64 8.64 -45.35
C LEU A 83 19.81 7.89 -44.31
N SER A 84 18.62 7.43 -44.71
CA SER A 84 17.73 6.55 -43.96
C SER A 84 17.56 5.24 -44.72
N VAL A 85 17.73 4.10 -44.05
CA VAL A 85 17.53 2.76 -44.62
C VAL A 85 16.62 1.96 -43.70
N ARG A 86 15.54 1.40 -44.25
CA ARG A 86 14.51 0.65 -43.53
C ARG A 86 14.25 -0.73 -44.15
N ASP A 87 13.92 -1.70 -43.32
CA ASP A 87 13.44 -3.03 -43.72
C ASP A 87 14.37 -3.75 -44.71
N TYR A 88 15.69 -3.60 -44.51
CA TYR A 88 16.69 -4.07 -45.45
C TYR A 88 17.46 -5.27 -44.93
N PHE A 89 17.29 -6.43 -45.58
CA PHE A 89 18.07 -7.63 -45.29
C PHE A 89 19.42 -7.57 -46.02
N ILE A 90 20.47 -7.27 -45.27
CA ILE A 90 21.85 -7.25 -45.74
C ILE A 90 22.37 -8.71 -45.71
N HIS A 91 22.53 -9.34 -46.88
CA HIS A 91 22.93 -10.75 -46.97
C HIS A 91 24.46 -10.94 -47.00
N GLY A 92 25.24 -9.87 -47.21
CA GLY A 92 26.70 -9.90 -47.06
C GLY A 92 27.41 -8.54 -47.05
N CYS A 93 28.70 -8.55 -46.71
CA CYS A 93 29.56 -7.36 -46.54
C CYS A 93 29.67 -6.41 -47.75
N HIS A 94 29.18 -6.84 -48.93
CA HIS A 94 29.21 -6.07 -50.16
C HIS A 94 27.91 -5.29 -50.44
N ASP A 95 26.87 -5.47 -49.64
CA ASP A 95 25.54 -4.91 -49.90
C ASP A 95 25.38 -3.48 -49.36
N LEU A 96 26.24 -3.05 -48.43
CA LEU A 96 26.23 -1.71 -47.82
C LEU A 96 27.50 -0.90 -48.12
N ILE A 97 27.93 -0.83 -49.39
CA ILE A 97 29.09 -0.02 -49.79
C ILE A 97 28.68 1.46 -49.88
N LEU A 98 28.50 2.08 -48.71
CA LEU A 98 28.26 3.51 -48.55
C LEU A 98 29.61 4.22 -48.43
N ALA A 99 30.06 4.83 -49.53
CA ALA A 99 31.24 5.68 -49.56
C ALA A 99 30.83 7.09 -49.97
N SER A 100 30.64 7.99 -49.00
CA SER A 100 30.36 9.40 -49.25
C SER A 100 31.14 10.29 -48.27
N PRO A 101 31.96 11.23 -48.76
CA PRO A 101 32.72 12.13 -47.91
C PRO A 101 31.85 13.24 -47.29
N TYR A 102 30.59 13.36 -47.68
CA TYR A 102 29.68 14.45 -47.24
C TYR A 102 28.60 13.98 -46.25
N LEU A 103 28.47 12.66 -46.05
CA LEU A 103 27.39 12.11 -45.25
C LEU A 103 27.63 12.38 -43.76
N THR A 104 26.76 13.18 -43.14
CA THR A 104 26.87 13.61 -41.74
C THR A 104 25.88 12.91 -40.81
N LYS A 105 24.82 12.32 -41.36
CA LYS A 105 23.79 11.59 -40.61
C LYS A 105 23.36 10.29 -41.30
N VAL A 106 23.34 9.20 -40.54
CA VAL A 106 22.86 7.88 -40.98
C VAL A 106 21.83 7.36 -40.00
N VAL A 107 20.70 6.89 -40.52
CA VAL A 107 19.61 6.25 -39.77
C VAL A 107 19.37 4.86 -40.36
N LEU A 108 19.47 3.82 -39.53
CA LEU A 108 19.21 2.43 -39.91
C LEU A 108 18.08 1.88 -39.06
N GLU A 109 17.04 1.33 -39.70
CA GLU A 109 15.82 0.84 -39.04
C GLU A 109 15.45 -0.57 -39.53
N HIS A 110 15.21 -1.51 -38.62
CA HIS A 110 14.89 -2.92 -38.96
C HIS A 110 15.95 -3.59 -39.88
N VAL A 111 17.23 -3.35 -39.63
CA VAL A 111 18.38 -3.88 -40.40
C VAL A 111 19.18 -4.88 -39.55
N VAL A 112 19.85 -5.84 -40.19
CA VAL A 112 20.85 -6.72 -39.56
C VAL A 112 22.26 -6.21 -39.89
N LEU A 113 23.05 -5.88 -38.87
CA LEU A 113 24.42 -5.39 -39.03
C LEU A 113 25.44 -6.40 -38.50
N HIS A 114 26.25 -6.96 -39.39
CA HIS A 114 27.47 -7.71 -39.06
C HIS A 114 28.72 -6.81 -38.96
N ASP A 115 29.82 -7.30 -38.36
CA ASP A 115 31.09 -6.58 -38.13
C ASP A 115 31.60 -5.80 -39.36
N CYS A 116 31.54 -6.42 -40.54
CA CYS A 116 32.06 -5.82 -41.78
C CYS A 116 31.26 -4.59 -42.28
N HIS A 117 30.01 -4.42 -41.87
CA HIS A 117 29.17 -3.30 -42.30
C HIS A 117 29.51 -2.01 -41.57
N PHE A 118 29.75 -2.08 -40.25
CA PHE A 118 30.13 -0.89 -39.48
C PHE A 118 31.53 -0.38 -39.85
N GLY A 119 32.49 -1.30 -40.06
CA GLY A 119 33.83 -0.93 -40.54
C GLY A 119 33.80 -0.22 -41.90
N THR A 120 32.92 -0.64 -42.80
CA THR A 120 32.71 0.00 -44.11
C THR A 120 32.05 1.38 -43.97
N LEU A 121 31.08 1.53 -43.07
CA LEU A 121 30.42 2.81 -42.80
C LEU A 121 31.40 3.85 -42.23
N ASN A 122 32.20 3.45 -41.25
CA ASN A 122 33.16 4.34 -40.57
C ASN A 122 34.33 4.72 -41.49
N SER A 123 34.81 3.81 -42.34
CA SER A 123 35.88 4.10 -43.32
C SER A 123 35.37 4.82 -44.58
N GLY A 124 34.14 4.56 -45.00
CA GLY A 124 33.53 5.15 -46.21
C GLY A 124 32.89 6.52 -46.00
N CYS A 125 32.53 6.88 -44.76
CA CYS A 125 31.86 8.14 -44.42
C CYS A 125 32.64 8.93 -43.34
N PRO A 126 33.79 9.55 -43.68
CA PRO A 126 34.64 10.24 -42.70
C PRO A 126 34.02 11.48 -42.06
N ALA A 127 32.96 12.03 -42.66
CA ALA A 127 32.21 13.19 -42.13
C ALA A 127 31.02 12.79 -41.24
N LEU A 128 30.87 11.49 -40.91
CA LEU A 128 29.71 11.01 -40.16
C LEU A 128 29.75 11.50 -38.71
N GLU A 129 28.81 12.37 -38.35
CA GLU A 129 28.69 12.94 -37.00
C GLU A 129 27.51 12.35 -36.21
N ASN A 130 26.46 11.89 -36.91
CA ASN A 130 25.21 11.39 -36.31
C ASN A 130 24.89 9.97 -36.79
N LEU A 131 24.77 9.03 -35.85
CA LEU A 131 24.36 7.66 -36.15
C LEU A 131 23.13 7.27 -35.31
N GLU A 132 22.07 6.84 -35.97
CA GLU A 132 20.86 6.30 -35.35
C GLU A 132 20.63 4.85 -35.79
N LEU A 133 20.52 3.93 -34.82
CA LEU A 133 20.21 2.52 -35.01
C LEU A 133 18.89 2.22 -34.29
N LEU A 134 17.85 1.84 -35.03
CA LEU A 134 16.49 1.66 -34.52
C LEU A 134 16.02 0.23 -34.84
N GLU A 135 15.72 -0.58 -33.82
CA GLU A 135 15.26 -1.97 -34.02
C GLU A 135 16.22 -2.79 -34.90
N VAL A 136 17.53 -2.55 -34.73
CA VAL A 136 18.61 -3.20 -35.49
C VAL A 136 19.10 -4.42 -34.72
N ASN A 137 19.33 -5.52 -35.45
CA ASN A 137 20.05 -6.68 -34.90
C ASN A 137 21.56 -6.48 -35.10
N ILE A 138 22.28 -6.24 -34.01
CA ILE A 138 23.71 -5.90 -34.00
C ILE A 138 24.50 -7.17 -33.70
N GLN A 139 25.14 -7.70 -34.74
CA GLN A 139 25.98 -8.91 -34.69
C GLN A 139 27.47 -8.55 -34.77
N PHE A 140 27.86 -7.45 -34.13
CA PHE A 140 29.24 -6.99 -34.03
C PHE A 140 29.55 -6.52 -32.62
N THR A 141 30.83 -6.46 -32.27
CA THR A 141 31.28 -6.29 -30.87
C THR A 141 31.70 -4.86 -30.49
N GLU A 142 31.91 -3.96 -31.46
CA GLU A 142 32.43 -2.61 -31.17
C GLU A 142 31.91 -1.52 -32.12
N ILE A 143 31.50 -0.37 -31.56
CA ILE A 143 31.36 0.92 -32.25
C ILE A 143 32.57 1.78 -31.89
N SER A 144 33.46 1.98 -32.85
CA SER A 144 34.62 2.85 -32.73
C SER A 144 34.64 3.90 -33.83
N SER A 145 34.64 5.17 -33.47
CA SER A 145 34.66 6.29 -34.42
C SER A 145 35.22 7.56 -33.79
N THR A 146 36.02 8.28 -34.57
CA THR A 146 36.60 9.57 -34.16
C THR A 146 35.79 10.77 -34.67
N SER A 147 34.90 10.58 -35.65
CA SER A 147 34.05 11.64 -36.22
C SER A 147 32.68 11.75 -35.54
N LEU A 148 32.18 10.66 -34.94
CA LEU A 148 30.87 10.63 -34.31
C LEU A 148 30.76 11.58 -33.10
N LYS A 149 29.71 12.40 -33.12
CA LYS A 149 29.31 13.32 -32.04
C LYS A 149 28.01 12.91 -31.37
N HIS A 150 27.11 12.26 -32.11
CA HIS A 150 25.78 11.86 -31.63
C HIS A 150 25.49 10.41 -31.99
N LEU A 151 25.22 9.58 -30.97
CA LEU A 151 24.89 8.16 -31.12
C LEU A 151 23.55 7.86 -30.47
N ARG A 152 22.63 7.25 -31.22
CA ARG A 152 21.31 6.82 -30.74
C ARG A 152 21.05 5.38 -31.14
N ILE A 153 20.85 4.51 -30.17
CA ILE A 153 20.53 3.08 -30.35
C ILE A 153 19.24 2.81 -29.60
N VAL A 154 18.22 2.32 -30.29
CA VAL A 154 16.86 2.14 -29.74
C VAL A 154 16.33 0.76 -30.09
N ASN A 155 15.87 0.00 -29.09
CA ASN A 155 15.24 -1.32 -29.27
C ASN A 155 16.09 -2.33 -30.07
N CYS A 156 17.42 -2.25 -29.95
CA CYS A 156 18.34 -3.13 -30.67
C CYS A 156 18.75 -4.35 -29.84
N MET A 157 18.95 -5.50 -30.49
CA MET A 157 19.46 -6.72 -29.86
C MET A 157 20.97 -6.87 -30.09
N MET A 158 21.72 -7.26 -29.05
CA MET A 158 23.16 -7.47 -29.06
C MET A 158 23.53 -8.83 -28.44
N ASP A 159 24.15 -9.71 -29.24
CA ASP A 159 24.45 -11.09 -28.84
C ASP A 159 25.71 -11.27 -27.99
N TYR A 160 26.62 -10.28 -27.97
CA TYR A 160 27.94 -10.41 -27.33
C TYR A 160 28.30 -9.18 -26.49
N LYS A 161 29.45 -9.22 -25.77
CA LYS A 161 30.02 -8.04 -25.12
C LYS A 161 30.22 -6.93 -26.15
N PHE A 162 29.70 -5.74 -25.84
CA PHE A 162 29.63 -4.62 -26.78
C PHE A 162 30.41 -3.41 -26.27
N TRP A 163 31.31 -2.87 -27.10
CA TRP A 163 32.21 -1.77 -26.76
C TRP A 163 31.79 -0.49 -27.50
N ILE A 164 31.77 0.64 -26.78
CA ILE A 164 31.62 1.96 -27.39
C ILE A 164 32.90 2.76 -27.13
N ARG A 165 33.70 2.95 -28.19
CA ARG A 165 34.96 3.70 -28.19
C ARG A 165 34.86 4.93 -29.10
N THR A 166 34.16 5.95 -28.63
CA THR A 166 33.90 7.17 -29.40
C THR A 166 34.28 8.42 -28.59
N PRO A 167 35.58 8.78 -28.54
CA PRO A 167 36.08 9.77 -27.58
C PRO A 167 35.49 11.18 -27.76
N ASN A 168 35.03 11.51 -28.98
CA ASN A 168 34.47 12.82 -29.34
C ASN A 168 32.93 12.90 -29.21
N LEU A 169 32.32 11.89 -28.57
CA LEU A 169 30.87 11.81 -28.44
C LEU A 169 30.33 12.89 -27.48
N LEU A 170 29.39 13.70 -27.95
CA LEU A 170 28.72 14.77 -27.20
C LEU A 170 27.39 14.28 -26.59
N THR A 171 26.66 13.43 -27.32
CA THR A 171 25.40 12.84 -26.85
C THR A 171 25.33 11.36 -27.12
N MET A 172 24.88 10.59 -26.13
CA MET A 172 24.66 9.14 -26.24
C MET A 172 23.25 8.78 -25.78
N CYS A 173 22.53 8.00 -26.58
CA CYS A 173 21.24 7.43 -26.20
C CYS A 173 21.25 5.93 -26.48
N LEU A 174 21.16 5.13 -25.43
CA LEU A 174 20.92 3.70 -25.47
C LEU A 174 19.55 3.49 -24.84
N ASP A 175 18.54 3.13 -25.62
CA ASP A 175 17.15 2.99 -25.15
C ASP A 175 16.60 1.62 -25.56
N GLY A 176 15.99 0.86 -24.66
CA GLY A 176 15.45 -0.45 -25.05
C GLY A 176 16.49 -1.46 -25.56
N VAL A 177 17.78 -1.30 -25.25
CA VAL A 177 18.82 -2.19 -25.82
C VAL A 177 18.86 -3.52 -25.07
N GLU A 178 18.76 -4.63 -25.78
CA GLU A 178 18.83 -5.97 -25.20
C GLU A 178 20.26 -6.52 -25.34
N CYS A 179 20.92 -6.85 -24.23
CA CYS A 179 22.28 -7.38 -24.25
C CYS A 179 22.43 -8.61 -23.35
N LYS A 180 23.14 -9.64 -23.83
CA LYS A 180 23.55 -10.79 -23.00
C LYS A 180 24.57 -10.43 -21.92
N SER A 181 25.40 -9.41 -22.17
CA SER A 181 26.40 -8.84 -21.25
C SER A 181 26.29 -7.32 -21.20
N SER A 182 26.76 -6.67 -20.14
CA SER A 182 26.68 -5.19 -20.07
C SER A 182 27.58 -4.50 -21.09
N PRO A 183 27.14 -3.37 -21.66
CA PRO A 183 27.95 -2.59 -22.59
C PRO A 183 29.13 -1.97 -21.85
N ILE A 184 30.30 -2.05 -22.46
CA ILE A 184 31.55 -1.49 -21.96
C ILE A 184 31.72 -0.13 -22.63
N LEU A 185 31.71 0.91 -21.81
CA LEU A 185 31.98 2.28 -22.25
C LEU A 185 33.42 2.61 -21.90
N GLU A 186 34.19 3.10 -22.86
CA GLU A 186 35.57 3.55 -22.60
C GLU A 186 35.70 5.03 -22.87
N TYR A 187 36.14 5.75 -21.82
CA TYR A 187 36.63 7.13 -21.85
C TYR A 187 35.91 8.07 -22.84
N LEU A 188 34.77 8.63 -22.39
CA LEU A 188 33.94 9.59 -23.13
C LEU A 188 34.02 11.00 -22.48
N PRO A 189 35.14 11.72 -22.58
CA PRO A 189 35.40 12.94 -21.79
C PRO A 189 34.54 14.15 -22.19
N TYR A 190 34.04 14.19 -23.44
CA TYR A 190 33.23 15.31 -23.95
C TYR A 190 31.72 15.07 -23.85
N LEU A 191 31.29 13.96 -23.23
CA LEU A 191 29.90 13.58 -23.14
C LEU A 191 29.11 14.59 -22.30
N THR A 192 28.18 15.31 -22.92
CA THR A 192 27.35 16.33 -22.25
C THR A 192 26.00 15.78 -21.82
N THR A 193 25.41 14.91 -22.63
CA THR A 193 24.07 14.33 -22.42
C THR A 193 24.12 12.83 -22.65
N ALA A 194 23.63 12.04 -21.70
CA ALA A 194 23.56 10.59 -21.83
C ALA A 194 22.22 10.05 -21.37
N SER A 195 21.67 9.09 -22.11
CA SER A 195 20.48 8.32 -21.76
C SER A 195 20.82 6.83 -21.89
N VAL A 196 20.59 6.06 -20.83
CA VAL A 196 20.91 4.63 -20.78
C VAL A 196 19.73 3.84 -20.21
N SER A 197 19.16 2.98 -21.05
CA SER A 197 18.15 1.97 -20.75
C SER A 197 18.53 0.68 -21.47
N VAL A 198 18.94 -0.33 -20.69
CA VAL A 198 19.44 -1.61 -21.20
C VAL A 198 18.74 -2.73 -20.44
N TYR A 199 18.30 -3.76 -21.17
CA TYR A 199 17.62 -4.95 -20.69
C TYR A 199 18.58 -6.14 -20.74
N GLY A 200 18.69 -6.89 -19.65
CA GLY A 200 19.45 -8.14 -19.60
C GLY A 200 18.52 -9.35 -19.70
N PHE A 201 18.95 -10.41 -20.38
CA PHE A 201 18.26 -11.70 -20.30
C PHE A 201 18.23 -12.19 -18.84
N PRO A 202 17.05 -12.58 -18.31
CA PRO A 202 17.00 -13.54 -17.22
C PRO A 202 17.78 -14.76 -17.71
N LEU A 203 18.74 -15.24 -16.92
CA LEU A 203 19.14 -16.63 -17.09
C LEU A 203 17.88 -17.41 -16.70
N GLU A 204 17.07 -17.79 -17.68
CA GLU A 204 16.18 -18.92 -17.48
C GLU A 204 17.10 -20.06 -17.08
N ASP A 205 16.86 -20.62 -15.89
CA ASP A 205 17.37 -21.93 -15.53
C ASP A 205 16.85 -22.87 -16.62
N SER A 206 17.63 -23.07 -17.68
CA SER A 206 17.36 -24.06 -18.70
C SER A 206 17.45 -25.40 -17.99
N GLU A 207 16.27 -25.93 -17.65
CA GLU A 207 16.03 -27.36 -17.48
C GLU A 207 16.34 -28.07 -18.81
N ASP A 208 17.62 -28.15 -19.17
CA ASP A 208 18.12 -29.11 -20.12
C ASP A 208 19.03 -30.05 -19.34
N GLU A 209 18.40 -31.12 -18.81
CA GLU A 209 19.07 -32.38 -18.52
C GLU A 209 19.76 -32.87 -19.81
N ASP A 210 20.91 -33.52 -19.62
CA ASP A 210 21.75 -34.18 -20.61
C ASP A 210 22.82 -33.29 -21.27
N LEU A 211 24.04 -33.33 -20.72
CA LEU A 211 25.21 -33.93 -21.40
C LEU A 211 26.45 -33.91 -20.47
N SER A 212 26.93 -35.13 -20.19
CA SER A 212 28.29 -35.54 -19.81
C SER A 212 29.04 -34.79 -18.70
N GLU A 213 29.18 -35.50 -17.59
CA GLU A 213 30.37 -35.50 -16.73
C GLU A 213 31.64 -35.51 -17.61
N ASP A 214 32.44 -34.44 -17.51
CA ASP A 214 33.90 -34.37 -17.75
C ASP A 214 34.26 -32.95 -18.25
N GLU A 215 34.56 -32.04 -17.32
CA GLU A 215 35.70 -31.11 -17.38
C GLU A 215 35.71 -30.20 -16.14
N ASP A 216 36.39 -30.67 -15.10
CA ASP A 216 37.01 -29.83 -14.08
C ASP A 216 38.20 -29.09 -14.70
N ASP A 217 38.01 -27.88 -15.23
CA ASP A 217 39.05 -26.84 -15.25
C ASP A 217 38.39 -25.45 -15.40
N TYR A 218 38.99 -24.42 -14.80
CA TYR A 218 38.48 -23.03 -14.65
C TYR A 218 37.55 -22.74 -13.46
N LEU A 219 37.92 -23.22 -12.26
CA LEU A 219 37.73 -22.39 -11.07
C LEU A 219 39.06 -21.72 -10.71
N SER A 220 39.03 -20.39 -10.67
CA SER A 220 40.04 -19.42 -10.21
C SER A 220 40.76 -18.64 -11.31
N ASP A 221 40.15 -17.53 -11.73
CA ASP A 221 40.87 -16.27 -11.84
C ASP A 221 39.87 -15.10 -11.75
N GLU A 222 40.15 -14.21 -10.80
CA GLU A 222 39.56 -12.90 -10.61
C GLU A 222 39.28 -12.19 -11.94
N HIS A 223 38.03 -12.19 -12.41
CA HIS A 223 37.58 -11.14 -13.34
C HIS A 223 37.15 -9.92 -12.52
N HIS A 224 38.16 -9.32 -11.90
CA HIS A 224 38.21 -7.87 -11.73
C HIS A 224 37.88 -7.18 -13.07
N ILE A 225 37.34 -5.96 -12.97
CA ILE A 225 37.06 -4.99 -14.05
C ILE A 225 35.78 -5.40 -14.84
N GLU A 226 34.67 -4.65 -14.83
CA GLU A 226 34.49 -3.31 -15.42
C GLU A 226 33.16 -2.65 -14.98
N TYR A 227 32.96 -2.42 -13.68
CA TYR A 227 31.79 -1.69 -13.16
C TYR A 227 32.02 -0.17 -13.11
N ASN A 228 32.51 0.43 -14.20
CA ASN A 228 32.78 1.88 -14.24
C ASN A 228 31.86 2.67 -15.17
N ILE A 229 30.67 2.14 -15.48
CA ILE A 229 29.70 2.86 -16.32
C ILE A 229 29.34 4.22 -15.71
N LEU A 230 29.17 4.29 -14.38
CA LEU A 230 28.93 5.56 -13.69
C LEU A 230 30.14 6.50 -13.77
N GLY A 231 31.38 5.99 -13.73
CA GLY A 231 32.58 6.80 -13.88
C GLY A 231 32.70 7.44 -15.26
N VAL A 232 32.40 6.69 -16.32
CA VAL A 232 32.39 7.25 -17.68
C VAL A 232 31.29 8.30 -17.83
N LEU A 233 30.11 8.04 -17.27
CA LEU A 233 28.96 8.95 -17.29
C LEU A 233 29.09 10.16 -16.35
N SER A 234 30.05 10.15 -15.41
CA SER A 234 30.21 11.20 -14.38
C SER A 234 30.52 12.60 -14.93
N HIS A 235 31.01 12.67 -16.17
CA HIS A 235 31.31 13.92 -16.88
C HIS A 235 30.05 14.60 -17.46
N ALA A 236 28.95 13.86 -17.60
CA ALA A 236 27.72 14.36 -18.21
C ALA A 236 27.06 15.47 -17.39
N ARG A 237 26.51 16.46 -18.10
CA ARG A 237 25.73 17.56 -17.53
C ARG A 237 24.25 17.19 -17.36
N SER A 238 23.72 16.36 -18.26
CA SER A 238 22.35 15.82 -18.20
C SER A 238 22.41 14.30 -18.34
N LEU A 239 21.87 13.58 -17.37
CA LEU A 239 21.96 12.13 -17.32
C LEU A 239 20.59 11.51 -17.10
N ASN A 240 20.24 10.53 -17.94
CA ASN A 240 19.03 9.75 -17.84
C ASN A 240 19.37 8.26 -17.65
N LEU A 241 19.01 7.69 -16.51
CA LEU A 241 19.26 6.29 -16.13
C LEU A 241 17.93 5.59 -15.85
N ILE A 242 17.26 5.14 -16.90
CA ILE A 242 15.99 4.40 -16.80
C ILE A 242 16.31 2.91 -16.98
N ALA A 243 16.49 2.20 -15.87
CA ALA A 243 16.88 0.79 -15.88
C ALA A 243 15.67 -0.15 -16.09
N PRO A 244 15.90 -1.34 -16.68
CA PRO A 244 16.25 -2.49 -15.84
C PRO A 244 17.61 -3.09 -16.21
N LEU A 245 18.68 -2.30 -16.06
CA LEU A 245 20.03 -2.81 -15.85
C LEU A 245 20.00 -3.87 -14.73
N ARG A 246 20.69 -5.01 -14.90
CA ARG A 246 20.82 -6.04 -13.84
C ARG A 246 21.19 -5.36 -12.52
N GLU A 247 20.37 -5.50 -11.48
CA GLU A 247 20.52 -4.79 -10.21
C GLU A 247 21.91 -5.01 -9.58
N ALA A 248 22.45 -6.22 -9.69
CA ALA A 248 23.81 -6.57 -9.25
C ALA A 248 24.91 -5.69 -9.89
N LEU A 249 24.70 -5.23 -11.12
CA LEU A 249 25.65 -4.40 -11.87
C LEU A 249 25.73 -2.98 -11.32
N LEU A 250 24.57 -2.37 -11.06
CA LEU A 250 24.47 -1.02 -10.49
C LEU A 250 24.81 -1.02 -9.00
N GLU A 251 24.42 -2.04 -8.24
CA GLU A 251 24.85 -2.22 -6.84
C GLU A 251 26.37 -2.22 -6.72
N GLY A 252 27.07 -2.94 -7.62
CA GLY A 252 28.53 -2.89 -7.73
C GLY A 252 29.08 -1.51 -8.07
N CYS A 253 28.47 -0.81 -9.04
CA CYS A 253 28.87 0.56 -9.43
C CYS A 253 28.63 1.61 -8.33
N LEU A 254 27.63 1.40 -7.46
CA LEU A 254 27.28 2.33 -6.38
C LEU A 254 28.29 2.30 -5.22
N LEU A 255 29.05 1.22 -5.06
CA LEU A 255 30.16 1.12 -4.09
C LEU A 255 31.31 2.08 -4.44
N THR A 256 31.56 2.28 -5.73
CA THR A 256 32.58 3.18 -6.27
C THR A 256 31.98 4.43 -6.91
N CYS A 257 30.75 4.81 -6.51
CA CYS A 257 29.98 5.90 -7.12
C CYS A 257 30.81 7.19 -7.23
N PRO A 258 31.09 7.68 -8.46
CA PRO A 258 31.93 8.85 -8.68
C PRO A 258 31.20 10.15 -8.30
N VAL A 259 31.95 11.22 -8.09
CA VAL A 259 31.38 12.56 -7.92
C VAL A 259 30.96 13.12 -9.28
N PHE A 260 29.68 13.46 -9.41
CA PHE A 260 29.10 14.06 -10.62
C PHE A 260 29.29 15.58 -10.61
N ASN A 261 30.49 16.04 -10.93
CA ASN A 261 30.88 17.46 -10.82
C ASN A 261 30.16 18.40 -11.78
N ASN A 262 29.62 17.89 -12.89
CA ASN A 262 28.97 18.69 -13.95
C ASN A 262 27.45 18.49 -14.03
N LEU A 263 26.89 17.55 -13.26
CA LEU A 263 25.52 17.09 -13.41
C LEU A 263 24.52 18.09 -12.85
N LYS A 264 23.67 18.64 -13.74
CA LYS A 264 22.60 19.58 -13.41
C LYS A 264 21.20 18.96 -13.50
N CYS A 265 20.99 18.03 -14.44
CA CYS A 265 19.72 17.39 -14.68
C CYS A 265 19.89 15.86 -14.57
N LEU A 266 19.12 15.22 -13.70
CA LEU A 266 19.17 13.77 -13.49
C LEU A 266 17.78 13.17 -13.61
N VAL A 267 17.65 12.12 -14.43
CA VAL A 267 16.44 11.31 -14.55
C VAL A 267 16.74 9.88 -14.10
N LEU A 268 15.92 9.34 -13.20
CA LEU A 268 16.09 7.99 -12.64
C LEU A 268 14.80 7.18 -12.83
N GLY A 269 14.94 5.92 -13.23
CA GLY A 269 13.82 4.95 -13.27
C GLY A 269 13.52 4.28 -11.93
N ASP A 270 12.56 3.35 -11.93
CA ASP A 270 12.08 2.60 -10.74
C ASP A 270 13.16 2.04 -9.81
N TRP A 271 14.30 1.62 -10.35
CA TRP A 271 15.40 1.00 -9.60
C TRP A 271 15.94 1.88 -8.47
N CYS A 272 15.76 3.21 -8.55
CA CYS A 272 16.16 4.12 -7.49
C CYS A 272 15.38 3.93 -6.18
N MET A 273 14.26 3.18 -6.25
CA MET A 273 13.39 2.83 -5.13
C MET A 273 13.89 1.62 -4.31
N ALA A 274 14.87 0.87 -4.82
CA ALA A 274 15.38 -0.32 -4.15
C ALA A 274 16.03 0.01 -2.78
N PHE A 275 15.97 -0.95 -1.86
CA PHE A 275 16.63 -0.93 -0.55
C PHE A 275 16.44 0.39 0.22
N ASP A 276 15.19 0.77 0.48
CA ASP A 276 14.84 2.02 1.18
C ASP A 276 15.49 3.26 0.55
N LEU A 277 15.44 3.34 -0.79
CA LEU A 277 15.95 4.47 -1.57
C LEU A 277 17.49 4.61 -1.50
N TYR A 278 18.22 3.55 -1.18
CA TYR A 278 19.69 3.57 -1.10
C TYR A 278 20.35 4.10 -2.40
N PRO A 279 19.98 3.63 -3.60
CA PRO A 279 20.59 4.13 -4.83
C PRO A 279 20.36 5.62 -5.05
N LEU A 280 19.12 6.08 -4.82
CA LEU A 280 18.76 7.49 -4.91
C LEU A 280 19.59 8.34 -3.94
N ARG A 281 19.76 7.88 -2.69
CA ARG A 281 20.57 8.56 -1.68
C ARG A 281 22.05 8.66 -2.09
N CYS A 282 22.61 7.59 -2.64
CA CYS A 282 24.01 7.53 -3.06
C CYS A 282 24.28 8.54 -4.18
N VAL A 283 23.47 8.54 -5.25
CA VAL A 283 23.65 9.43 -6.40
C VAL A 283 23.43 10.90 -5.99
N LEU A 284 22.43 11.20 -5.17
CA LEU A 284 22.18 12.57 -4.69
C LEU A 284 23.34 13.11 -3.83
N LYS A 285 23.92 12.27 -2.97
CA LYS A 285 25.08 12.66 -2.15
C LYS A 285 26.29 12.99 -3.01
N GLN A 286 26.47 12.31 -4.14
CA GLN A 286 27.58 12.51 -5.07
C GLN A 286 27.31 13.55 -6.16
N SER A 287 26.18 14.26 -6.11
CA SER A 287 25.78 15.26 -7.12
C SER A 287 25.65 16.66 -6.52
N PRO A 288 26.76 17.34 -6.20
CA PRO A 288 26.76 18.57 -5.39
C PRO A 288 26.10 19.78 -6.07
N ILE A 289 26.01 19.78 -7.40
CA ILE A 289 25.48 20.91 -8.18
C ILE A 289 24.17 20.59 -8.92
N LEU A 290 23.51 19.49 -8.56
CA LEU A 290 22.26 19.07 -9.18
C LEU A 290 21.18 20.15 -9.01
N GLU A 291 20.55 20.57 -10.11
CA GLU A 291 19.51 21.62 -10.14
C GLU A 291 18.10 21.01 -10.34
N GLU A 292 17.98 19.94 -11.12
CA GLU A 292 16.72 19.27 -11.46
C GLU A 292 16.84 17.75 -11.34
N LEU A 293 15.88 17.13 -10.64
CA LEU A 293 15.73 15.68 -10.52
C LEU A 293 14.37 15.25 -11.04
N CYS A 294 14.33 14.26 -11.93
CA CYS A 294 13.12 13.58 -12.37
C CYS A 294 13.17 12.10 -11.96
N VAL A 295 12.10 11.60 -11.33
CA VAL A 295 11.95 10.17 -11.03
C VAL A 295 10.80 9.63 -11.88
N GLU A 296 11.08 8.63 -12.71
CA GLU A 296 10.13 7.99 -13.61
C GLU A 296 9.76 6.61 -13.11
N LEU A 297 8.55 6.49 -12.58
CA LEU A 297 8.00 5.26 -12.04
C LEU A 297 7.07 4.58 -13.05
N ARG A 298 7.33 3.32 -13.41
CA ARG A 298 6.50 2.55 -14.37
C ARG A 298 5.22 2.06 -13.69
N GLU A 299 4.13 1.87 -14.45
CA GLU A 299 2.82 1.44 -13.90
C GLU A 299 2.81 0.07 -13.20
N LYS A 300 3.69 -0.84 -13.63
CA LYS A 300 3.91 -2.14 -12.98
C LYS A 300 5.24 -2.10 -12.22
N GLU A 301 5.20 -2.40 -10.92
CA GLU A 301 6.43 -2.56 -10.13
C GLU A 301 7.33 -3.64 -10.73
N CYS A 302 8.62 -3.35 -10.82
CA CYS A 302 9.63 -4.34 -11.20
C CYS A 302 9.64 -5.47 -10.16
N GLN A 303 9.22 -6.66 -10.56
CA GLN A 303 9.15 -7.87 -9.73
C GLN A 303 10.53 -8.22 -9.13
N TYR A 304 11.60 -7.99 -9.89
CA TYR A 304 12.99 -8.23 -9.50
C TYR A 304 13.42 -7.35 -8.31
N CYS A 305 13.01 -6.07 -8.28
CA CYS A 305 13.29 -5.12 -7.18
C CYS A 305 12.71 -5.54 -5.82
N LYS A 306 11.79 -6.53 -5.77
CA LYS A 306 11.19 -7.04 -4.54
C LYS A 306 11.89 -8.28 -3.98
N GLU A 307 12.60 -9.04 -4.80
CA GLU A 307 12.85 -10.47 -4.53
C GLU A 307 14.28 -10.77 -4.06
N LYS A 308 15.25 -9.86 -4.19
CA LYS A 308 16.60 -10.06 -3.65
C LYS A 308 17.01 -8.98 -2.65
N ALA A 309 17.37 -9.40 -1.44
CA ALA A 309 18.15 -8.58 -0.53
C ALA A 309 19.55 -8.34 -1.14
N PRO A 310 20.23 -7.21 -0.86
CA PRO A 310 21.55 -6.97 -1.41
C PRO A 310 22.52 -8.05 -0.88
N PRO A 311 23.56 -8.44 -1.64
CA PRO A 311 24.50 -9.50 -1.24
C PRO A 311 25.31 -9.17 0.03
N PHE A 312 25.26 -7.93 0.52
CA PHE A 312 26.04 -7.47 1.65
C PHE A 312 25.16 -6.97 2.80
N SER A 313 25.04 -7.82 3.82
CA SER A 313 24.56 -7.49 5.15
C SER A 313 25.59 -6.62 5.88
N TYR A 314 25.64 -5.33 5.55
CA TYR A 314 26.13 -4.32 6.48
C TYR A 314 24.93 -3.52 7.00
N SER A 315 24.90 -3.30 8.31
CA SER A 315 23.95 -2.40 8.96
C SER A 315 24.01 -1.06 8.23
N TYR A 316 22.98 -0.74 7.44
CA TYR A 316 22.86 0.56 6.82
C TYR A 316 22.69 1.57 7.95
N GLY A 317 23.78 2.27 8.28
CA GLY A 317 23.83 3.25 9.35
C GLY A 317 22.69 4.27 9.24
N GLU A 318 22.37 4.89 10.39
CA GLU A 318 21.30 5.87 10.51
C GLU A 318 21.27 6.87 9.34
N ILE A 319 20.05 7.29 8.98
CA ILE A 319 19.82 8.35 7.99
C ILE A 319 20.39 9.65 8.57
N LEU A 320 21.69 9.90 8.36
CA LEU A 320 22.26 11.21 8.60
C LEU A 320 21.67 12.18 7.57
N PRO A 321 21.04 13.27 8.00
CA PRO A 321 20.52 14.28 7.08
C PRO A 321 21.68 14.90 6.30
N PHE A 322 21.62 14.83 4.97
CA PHE A 322 22.54 15.55 4.07
C PHE A 322 21.75 16.61 3.30
N LYS A 323 22.43 17.68 2.89
CA LYS A 323 21.81 18.86 2.25
C LYS A 323 22.15 18.91 0.75
N CYS A 324 21.13 18.99 -0.09
CA CYS A 324 21.26 19.28 -1.53
C CYS A 324 20.96 20.77 -1.76
N HIS A 325 21.99 21.61 -1.68
CA HIS A 325 21.81 23.08 -1.64
C HIS A 325 21.40 23.71 -2.98
N ARG A 326 21.55 23.00 -4.10
CA ARG A 326 21.30 23.53 -5.45
C ARG A 326 20.10 22.91 -6.16
N LEU A 327 19.47 21.90 -5.55
CA LEU A 327 18.32 21.21 -6.15
C LEU A 327 17.08 22.11 -6.03
N LYS A 328 16.61 22.63 -7.16
CA LYS A 328 15.49 23.57 -7.25
C LYS A 328 14.18 22.89 -7.60
N THR A 329 14.25 21.90 -8.48
CA THR A 329 13.08 21.26 -9.08
C THR A 329 13.14 19.75 -8.90
N VAL A 330 12.04 19.17 -8.40
CA VAL A 330 11.84 17.72 -8.36
C VAL A 330 10.57 17.38 -9.11
N LYS A 331 10.67 16.52 -10.12
CA LYS A 331 9.57 15.99 -10.92
C LYS A 331 9.42 14.51 -10.61
N ILE A 332 8.20 14.07 -10.37
CA ILE A 332 7.92 12.64 -10.16
C ILE A 332 6.82 12.25 -11.15
N LYS A 333 7.17 11.36 -12.08
CA LYS A 333 6.22 10.72 -12.99
C LYS A 333 5.82 9.39 -12.39
N CYS A 334 4.54 9.20 -12.05
CA CYS A 334 4.04 7.95 -11.50
C CYS A 334 2.57 7.73 -11.87
N GLY A 335 2.11 6.49 -11.76
CA GLY A 335 0.70 6.14 -11.99
C GLY A 335 -0.23 6.72 -10.90
N GLU A 336 -1.54 6.75 -11.18
CA GLU A 336 -2.52 7.18 -10.18
C GLU A 336 -2.44 6.33 -8.90
N ARG A 337 -2.25 7.00 -7.74
CA ARG A 337 -2.21 6.37 -6.40
C ARG A 337 -1.02 5.43 -6.16
N ASP A 338 0.12 5.70 -6.77
CA ASP A 338 1.36 4.98 -6.53
C ASP A 338 1.91 5.21 -5.10
N GLU A 339 1.99 4.17 -4.27
CA GLU A 339 2.49 4.27 -2.89
C GLU A 339 3.98 4.70 -2.83
N ARG A 340 4.75 4.43 -3.88
CA ARG A 340 6.17 4.82 -4.01
C ARG A 340 6.35 6.33 -3.98
N PHE A 341 5.35 7.10 -4.43
CA PHE A 341 5.32 8.55 -4.32
C PHE A 341 5.47 9.02 -2.87
N ILE A 342 4.80 8.37 -1.92
CA ILE A 342 4.85 8.75 -0.50
C ILE A 342 6.25 8.49 0.08
N ALA A 343 6.92 7.42 -0.34
CA ALA A 343 8.29 7.12 0.08
C ALA A 343 9.29 8.18 -0.42
N LEU A 344 9.17 8.58 -1.69
CA LEU A 344 9.97 9.68 -2.26
C LEU A 344 9.74 10.99 -1.52
N VAL A 345 8.47 11.37 -1.30
CA VAL A 345 8.11 12.58 -0.55
C VAL A 345 8.69 12.55 0.87
N LYS A 346 8.61 11.42 1.60
CA LYS A 346 9.22 11.27 2.93
C LYS A 346 10.74 11.43 2.91
N LEU A 347 11.43 10.94 1.88
CA LEU A 347 12.87 11.13 1.72
C LEU A 347 13.19 12.61 1.49
N PHE A 348 12.49 13.29 0.58
CA PHE A 348 12.69 14.71 0.32
C PHE A 348 12.34 15.60 1.52
N PHE A 349 11.45 15.18 2.43
CA PHE A 349 11.25 15.87 3.72
C PHE A 349 12.42 15.68 4.69
N LYS A 350 13.14 14.55 4.64
CA LYS A 350 14.30 14.27 5.49
C LYS A 350 15.58 14.94 4.98
N ILE A 351 15.72 15.07 3.67
CA ILE A 351 16.77 15.90 3.05
C ILE A 351 16.31 17.35 3.22
N SER A 352 17.03 18.20 3.97
CA SER A 352 16.61 19.60 4.09
C SER A 352 16.80 20.33 2.75
N VAL A 353 15.76 20.34 1.91
CA VAL A 353 15.77 20.98 0.58
C VAL A 353 14.83 22.19 0.57
N CYS A 354 15.31 23.33 0.09
CA CYS A 354 14.47 24.46 -0.31
C CYS A 354 14.04 24.19 -1.76
N ILE A 355 12.96 23.43 -1.96
CA ILE A 355 12.41 23.20 -3.31
C ILE A 355 11.65 24.46 -3.72
N GLU A 356 12.11 25.13 -4.77
CA GLU A 356 11.45 26.33 -5.31
C GLU A 356 10.22 25.97 -6.15
N ASN A 357 10.24 24.83 -6.86
CA ASN A 357 9.13 24.33 -7.68
C ASN A 357 9.00 22.80 -7.58
N PHE A 358 7.82 22.32 -7.19
CA PHE A 358 7.45 20.89 -7.24
C PHE A 358 6.43 20.71 -8.35
N ASP A 359 6.85 20.16 -9.48
CA ASP A 359 5.99 20.06 -10.67
C ASP A 359 5.53 18.61 -10.85
N LEU A 360 4.21 18.43 -10.79
CA LEU A 360 3.52 17.16 -10.96
C LEU A 360 2.81 17.21 -12.32
N ASP A 361 3.33 16.48 -13.31
CA ASP A 361 2.62 16.34 -14.58
C ASP A 361 1.36 15.47 -14.37
N ARG A 362 0.22 16.18 -14.21
CA ARG A 362 -1.23 15.80 -14.17
C ARG A 362 -1.55 14.30 -13.99
N TRP A 363 -2.11 13.87 -12.85
CA TRP A 363 -3.58 13.82 -12.56
C TRP A 363 -3.93 14.28 -11.11
N PHE A 364 -3.35 15.38 -10.61
CA PHE A 364 -3.70 15.91 -9.27
C PHE A 364 -3.75 17.45 -9.24
N ILE A 365 -4.86 18.04 -9.69
CA ILE A 365 -5.25 19.38 -9.21
C ILE A 365 -6.47 19.23 -8.31
N ALA A 366 -6.19 18.97 -7.04
CA ALA A 366 -6.92 19.48 -5.88
C ALA A 366 -6.25 18.91 -4.63
N PHE A 367 -5.14 19.48 -4.15
CA PHE A 367 -4.80 19.50 -2.72
C PHE A 367 -3.54 20.31 -2.33
N VAL A 368 -2.85 21.01 -3.25
CA VAL A 368 -1.62 21.78 -2.92
C VAL A 368 -1.67 23.24 -3.39
N THR A 369 -2.73 23.96 -3.06
CA THR A 369 -2.71 25.44 -3.11
C THR A 369 -3.29 26.04 -1.84
N VAL A 370 -2.58 25.87 -0.72
CA VAL A 370 -2.47 26.91 0.29
C VAL A 370 -1.04 26.89 0.81
N SER A 371 -0.17 27.71 0.20
CA SER A 371 0.97 28.40 0.85
C SER A 371 1.88 28.98 -0.23
N SER A 372 1.59 30.22 -0.64
CA SER A 372 2.56 31.30 -0.93
C SER A 372 2.05 32.28 -1.99
N SER A 373 1.47 33.39 -1.53
CA SER A 373 1.87 34.71 -2.03
C SER A 373 1.29 35.81 -1.13
N SER A 374 2.15 36.80 -0.91
CA SER A 374 1.96 38.09 -0.25
C SER A 374 1.50 38.08 1.21
N SER A 375 2.50 38.35 2.06
CA SER A 375 2.41 39.20 3.24
C SER A 375 1.29 40.25 3.17
N GLU A 376 0.21 39.99 3.88
CA GLU A 376 -0.55 41.01 4.62
C GLU A 376 -1.37 40.28 5.69
N GLU A 377 -1.11 40.63 6.95
CA GLU A 377 -1.79 40.10 8.13
C GLU A 377 -3.31 40.30 8.00
N ARG A 378 -4.04 39.22 7.70
CA ARG A 378 -5.45 39.12 8.08
C ARG A 378 -5.63 37.95 9.02
N ASN A 379 -6.00 38.33 10.24
CA ASN A 379 -6.31 37.52 11.39
C ASN A 379 -7.54 36.63 11.10
N GLU A 380 -7.38 35.57 10.31
CA GLU A 380 -8.42 34.56 10.10
C GLU A 380 -8.54 33.72 11.38
N ARG A 381 -9.56 34.03 12.19
CA ARG A 381 -9.99 33.17 13.28
C ARG A 381 -10.31 31.79 12.71
N VAL A 382 -9.55 30.79 13.14
CA VAL A 382 -9.86 29.37 12.92
C VAL A 382 -11.34 29.16 13.27
N ALA A 383 -12.15 28.71 12.31
CA ALA A 383 -13.55 28.45 12.54
C ALA A 383 -13.71 27.48 13.73
N PRO A 384 -14.61 27.75 14.70
CA PRO A 384 -14.73 26.90 15.89
C PRO A 384 -15.05 25.45 15.52
N ILE A 385 -14.33 24.50 16.12
CA ILE A 385 -14.62 23.08 16.01
C ILE A 385 -16.02 22.85 16.60
N ASP A 386 -16.91 22.18 15.85
CA ASP A 386 -18.17 21.70 16.41
C ASP A 386 -17.88 20.57 17.40
N LEU A 387 -18.02 20.88 18.69
CA LEU A 387 -17.68 19.99 19.78
C LEU A 387 -18.58 18.76 19.84
N TRP A 388 -19.84 18.86 19.41
CA TRP A 388 -20.85 17.83 19.67
C TRP A 388 -21.19 16.99 18.43
N GLY A 389 -20.86 17.48 17.23
CA GLY A 389 -21.13 16.75 16.00
C GLY A 389 -20.16 17.11 14.88
N SER A 390 -20.19 16.34 13.79
CA SER A 390 -19.47 16.67 12.55
C SER A 390 -20.46 17.11 11.49
N LYS A 391 -20.12 18.19 10.77
CA LYS A 391 -20.91 18.65 9.61
C LYS A 391 -20.95 17.61 8.49
N LEU A 392 -19.89 16.82 8.36
CA LEU A 392 -19.76 15.77 7.34
C LEU A 392 -20.48 14.49 7.73
N ALA A 393 -20.76 14.25 9.01
CA ALA A 393 -21.39 13.01 9.49
C ALA A 393 -22.72 12.70 8.79
N SER A 394 -23.50 13.73 8.46
CA SER A 394 -24.79 13.60 7.78
C SER A 394 -24.71 12.94 6.40
N ASN A 395 -23.54 12.96 5.76
CA ASN A 395 -23.29 12.36 4.46
C ASN A 395 -23.06 10.85 4.53
N PHE A 396 -22.84 10.27 5.72
CA PHE A 396 -22.46 8.86 5.86
C PHE A 396 -23.50 8.06 6.65
N PHE A 397 -23.64 6.77 6.33
CA PHE A 397 -24.54 5.85 7.03
C PHE A 397 -24.06 4.40 6.95
N GLY A 398 -24.51 3.57 7.90
CA GLY A 398 -24.21 2.14 7.92
C GLY A 398 -24.93 1.37 6.82
N CYS A 399 -24.20 0.55 6.06
CA CYS A 399 -24.71 -0.25 4.95
C CYS A 399 -24.15 -1.69 4.99
N SER A 400 -24.88 -2.60 5.63
CA SER A 400 -24.42 -3.99 5.87
C SER A 400 -25.20 -5.06 5.09
N ASN A 401 -26.09 -4.68 4.16
CA ASN A 401 -26.85 -5.63 3.35
C ASN A 401 -25.92 -6.44 2.44
N SER A 402 -26.12 -7.76 2.43
CA SER A 402 -25.38 -8.68 1.57
C SER A 402 -25.67 -8.45 0.08
N SER A 403 -24.73 -8.81 -0.78
CA SER A 403 -24.99 -8.85 -2.22
C SER A 403 -25.92 -10.01 -2.60
N GLY A 404 -26.58 -9.92 -3.77
CA GLY A 404 -27.39 -11.03 -4.30
C GLY A 404 -26.61 -12.32 -4.58
N LYS A 405 -25.27 -12.27 -4.56
CA LYS A 405 -24.38 -13.44 -4.71
C LYS A 405 -24.12 -14.16 -3.38
N PHE A 406 -24.48 -13.54 -2.25
CA PHE A 406 -24.31 -14.15 -0.93
C PHE A 406 -25.51 -15.04 -0.62
N LEU A 407 -25.37 -16.32 -0.97
CA LEU A 407 -26.45 -17.32 -0.87
C LEU A 407 -26.92 -17.54 0.57
N ASP A 408 -28.17 -17.98 0.71
CA ASP A 408 -28.77 -18.31 1.99
C ASP A 408 -28.05 -19.49 2.68
N SER A 409 -27.97 -19.44 4.00
CA SER A 409 -27.32 -20.47 4.82
C SER A 409 -27.93 -21.86 4.60
N SER A 410 -29.23 -21.95 4.33
CA SER A 410 -29.94 -23.20 4.04
C SER A 410 -29.42 -23.95 2.79
N VAL A 411 -28.84 -23.22 1.83
CA VAL A 411 -28.29 -23.78 0.60
C VAL A 411 -26.82 -24.19 0.79
N THR A 412 -26.08 -23.44 1.60
CA THR A 412 -24.62 -23.55 1.69
C THR A 412 -24.13 -24.41 2.85
N THR A 413 -24.87 -24.42 3.97
CA THR A 413 -24.45 -25.08 5.21
C THR A 413 -24.47 -26.60 5.03
N GLN A 414 -23.38 -27.26 5.44
CA GLN A 414 -23.29 -28.71 5.41
C GLN A 414 -23.88 -29.33 6.69
N PRO A 415 -24.72 -30.37 6.59
CA PRO A 415 -25.49 -30.91 7.72
C PRO A 415 -24.63 -31.68 8.75
N ASP A 416 -23.39 -32.02 8.40
CA ASP A 416 -22.47 -32.88 9.18
C ASP A 416 -21.34 -32.09 9.86
N ARG A 417 -21.27 -30.77 9.66
CA ARG A 417 -20.18 -29.90 10.17
C ARG A 417 -20.66 -29.00 11.29
N TYR A 418 -20.05 -29.12 12.46
CA TYR A 418 -20.40 -28.32 13.65
C TYR A 418 -19.17 -27.66 14.27
N LEU A 419 -19.30 -26.38 14.60
CA LEU A 419 -18.24 -25.57 15.18
C LEU A 419 -18.67 -25.03 16.54
N ILE A 420 -17.92 -25.35 17.58
CA ILE A 420 -17.99 -24.74 18.90
C ILE A 420 -16.83 -23.76 19.03
N ILE A 421 -17.11 -22.53 19.43
CA ILE A 421 -16.09 -21.51 19.69
C ILE A 421 -16.12 -21.16 21.17
N VAL A 422 -14.94 -21.15 21.80
CA VAL A 422 -14.74 -20.62 23.14
C VAL A 422 -13.98 -19.31 23.04
N THR A 423 -14.67 -18.19 23.27
CA THR A 423 -14.08 -16.86 23.20
C THR A 423 -13.33 -16.50 24.48
N SER A 424 -12.13 -15.95 24.35
CA SER A 424 -11.25 -15.51 25.44
C SER A 424 -11.36 -14.01 25.70
N GLY A 425 -10.90 -13.59 26.88
CA GLY A 425 -10.72 -12.18 27.21
C GLY A 425 -11.93 -11.51 27.87
N GLY A 426 -11.89 -10.18 28.00
CA GLY A 426 -12.99 -9.39 28.57
C GLY A 426 -14.15 -9.22 27.59
N LEU A 427 -15.30 -8.68 28.04
CA LEU A 427 -16.54 -8.54 27.23
C LEU A 427 -16.28 -8.09 25.78
N ASN A 428 -15.52 -7.01 25.59
CA ASN A 428 -15.28 -6.44 24.26
C ASN A 428 -14.38 -7.33 23.39
N GLN A 429 -13.44 -8.07 23.96
CA GLN A 429 -12.67 -9.09 23.22
C GLN A 429 -13.56 -10.28 22.85
N GLN A 430 -14.40 -10.74 23.78
CA GLN A 430 -15.38 -11.80 23.52
C GLN A 430 -16.33 -11.41 22.39
N ARG A 431 -16.83 -10.16 22.38
CA ARG A 431 -17.64 -9.63 21.25
C ARG A 431 -16.91 -9.74 19.92
N THR A 432 -15.63 -9.39 19.87
CA THR A 432 -14.80 -9.53 18.66
C THR A 432 -14.68 -11.01 18.25
N GLY A 433 -14.39 -11.90 19.20
CA GLY A 433 -14.34 -13.34 18.98
C GLY A 433 -15.66 -13.92 18.44
N ILE A 434 -16.80 -13.49 18.96
CA ILE A 434 -18.12 -13.93 18.48
C ILE A 434 -18.37 -13.44 17.04
N VAL A 435 -18.01 -12.21 16.72
CA VAL A 435 -18.14 -11.67 15.35
C VAL A 435 -17.32 -12.50 14.37
N ASP A 436 -16.07 -12.81 14.72
CA ASP A 436 -15.19 -13.64 13.91
C ASP A 436 -15.68 -15.10 13.82
N ALA A 437 -16.26 -15.64 14.90
CA ALA A 437 -16.80 -16.99 14.96
C ALA A 437 -17.90 -17.23 13.91
N VAL A 438 -18.85 -16.29 13.79
CA VAL A 438 -19.93 -16.39 12.79
C VAL A 438 -19.36 -16.40 11.38
N VAL A 439 -18.36 -15.57 11.10
CA VAL A 439 -17.73 -15.53 9.78
C VAL A 439 -16.88 -16.77 9.52
N ALA A 440 -16.19 -17.32 10.53
CA ALA A 440 -15.46 -18.58 10.40
C ALA A 440 -16.40 -19.76 10.10
N ALA A 441 -17.55 -19.83 10.78
CA ALA A 441 -18.58 -20.82 10.48
C ALA A 441 -19.09 -20.69 9.04
N ARG A 442 -19.29 -19.45 8.57
CA ARG A 442 -19.65 -19.16 7.18
C ARG A 442 -18.59 -19.64 6.17
N ILE A 443 -17.31 -19.37 6.43
CA ILE A 443 -16.20 -19.80 5.56
C ILE A 443 -16.12 -21.33 5.46
N LEU A 444 -16.39 -22.04 6.56
CA LEU A 444 -16.32 -23.49 6.64
C LEU A 444 -17.61 -24.20 6.18
N ASN A 445 -18.66 -23.43 5.85
CA ASN A 445 -20.01 -23.91 5.61
C ASN A 445 -20.50 -24.83 6.74
N ALA A 446 -20.20 -24.47 7.99
CA ALA A 446 -20.51 -25.24 9.18
C ALA A 446 -21.65 -24.62 9.98
N THR A 447 -22.41 -25.46 10.69
CA THR A 447 -23.36 -25.00 11.70
C THR A 447 -22.59 -24.51 12.92
N LEU A 448 -22.85 -23.27 13.35
CA LEU A 448 -22.25 -22.71 14.55
C LEU A 448 -23.08 -23.13 15.77
N VAL A 449 -22.43 -23.68 16.78
CA VAL A 449 -23.03 -23.79 18.12
C VAL A 449 -22.83 -22.46 18.82
N VAL A 450 -23.85 -21.98 19.54
CA VAL A 450 -23.79 -20.71 20.29
C VAL A 450 -22.46 -20.61 21.06
N PRO A 451 -21.67 -19.54 20.85
CA PRO A 451 -20.33 -19.44 21.43
C PRO A 451 -20.34 -19.55 22.96
N GLU A 452 -19.33 -20.24 23.48
CA GLU A 452 -19.07 -20.32 24.91
C GLU A 452 -18.17 -19.14 25.32
N LEU A 453 -18.53 -18.48 26.42
CA LEU A 453 -17.74 -17.40 27.00
C LEU A 453 -16.74 -17.97 28.01
N ASP A 454 -15.51 -17.44 28.02
CA ASP A 454 -14.51 -17.90 28.98
C ASP A 454 -14.77 -17.37 30.39
N GLN A 455 -15.23 -18.27 31.25
CA GLN A 455 -15.55 -18.03 32.66
C GLN A 455 -14.36 -18.19 33.61
N ARG A 456 -13.23 -18.69 33.11
CA ARG A 456 -12.04 -19.03 33.92
C ARG A 456 -10.93 -17.98 33.81
N SER A 457 -11.17 -16.93 33.02
CA SER A 457 -10.23 -15.84 32.75
C SER A 457 -10.03 -14.88 33.93
N PHE A 458 -9.09 -13.93 33.78
CA PHE A 458 -8.79 -12.88 34.75
C PHE A 458 -10.02 -12.10 35.23
N TRP A 459 -11.02 -11.93 34.37
CA TRP A 459 -12.23 -11.15 34.62
C TRP A 459 -13.21 -11.83 35.58
N LYS A 460 -12.99 -13.12 35.88
CA LYS A 460 -13.72 -13.96 36.86
C LYS A 460 -15.25 -13.86 36.75
N ASP A 461 -15.76 -13.61 35.56
CA ASP A 461 -17.20 -13.53 35.31
C ASP A 461 -17.73 -14.91 34.94
N SER A 462 -18.67 -15.43 35.73
CA SER A 462 -19.32 -16.71 35.47
C SER A 462 -20.45 -16.62 34.44
N SER A 463 -20.69 -15.44 33.85
CA SER A 463 -21.82 -15.22 32.95
C SER A 463 -21.75 -16.11 31.70
N ASN A 464 -22.92 -16.61 31.30
CA ASN A 464 -23.12 -17.36 30.05
C ASN A 464 -23.50 -16.43 28.89
N PHE A 465 -23.44 -16.93 27.65
CA PHE A 465 -23.84 -16.16 26.45
C PHE A 465 -25.25 -15.58 26.59
N SER A 466 -26.23 -16.39 27.02
CA SER A 466 -27.64 -16.00 27.12
C SER A 466 -27.94 -14.99 28.23
N GLU A 467 -27.01 -14.78 29.15
CA GLU A 467 -27.18 -13.82 30.25
C GLU A 467 -26.69 -12.43 29.85
N ILE A 468 -25.78 -12.35 28.87
CA ILE A 468 -25.24 -11.11 28.34
C ILE A 468 -25.93 -10.72 27.04
N PHE A 469 -26.17 -11.68 26.13
CA PHE A 469 -26.72 -11.45 24.80
C PHE A 469 -28.07 -12.17 24.61
N ASP A 470 -28.97 -11.56 23.84
CA ASP A 470 -30.22 -12.20 23.44
C ASP A 470 -29.94 -13.31 22.41
N ILE A 471 -29.97 -14.55 22.89
CA ILE A 471 -29.73 -15.76 22.11
C ILE A 471 -30.78 -15.99 21.01
N ASN A 472 -32.05 -15.68 21.27
CA ASN A 472 -33.12 -15.96 20.33
C ASN A 472 -33.08 -14.95 19.18
N TRP A 473 -32.83 -13.67 19.49
CA TRP A 473 -32.56 -12.65 18.49
C TRP A 473 -31.31 -12.98 17.67
N PHE A 474 -30.21 -13.36 18.32
CA PHE A 474 -28.96 -13.71 17.65
C PHE A 474 -29.14 -14.83 16.61
N ILE A 475 -29.85 -15.90 16.98
CA ILE A 475 -30.14 -17.04 16.09
C ILE A 475 -31.09 -16.62 14.95
N SER A 476 -32.21 -15.98 15.28
CA SER A 476 -33.23 -15.63 14.27
C SER A 476 -32.75 -14.58 13.27
N PHE A 477 -31.98 -13.58 13.72
CA PHE A 477 -31.43 -12.53 12.86
C PHE A 477 -30.41 -13.07 11.86
N LEU A 478 -29.57 -14.03 12.28
CA LEU A 478 -28.51 -14.60 11.45
C LEU A 478 -28.95 -15.85 10.67
N ALA A 479 -30.20 -16.30 10.79
CA ALA A 479 -30.67 -17.55 10.19
C ALA A 479 -30.40 -17.66 8.67
N LYS A 480 -30.50 -16.54 7.94
CA LYS A 480 -30.19 -16.50 6.50
C LYS A 480 -28.69 -16.47 6.18
N ASP A 481 -27.86 -16.06 7.13
CA ASP A 481 -26.42 -15.90 6.96
C ASP A 481 -25.64 -17.16 7.36
N VAL A 482 -25.94 -17.72 8.53
CA VAL A 482 -25.28 -18.89 9.13
C VAL A 482 -26.31 -19.68 9.94
N ASN A 483 -26.27 -21.01 9.85
CA ASN A 483 -27.09 -21.85 10.72
C ASN A 483 -26.50 -21.88 12.14
N ILE A 484 -27.31 -21.52 13.14
CA ILE A 484 -26.88 -21.45 14.54
C ILE A 484 -27.80 -22.30 15.41
N ILE A 485 -27.21 -23.16 16.24
CA ILE A 485 -27.92 -24.02 17.20
C ILE A 485 -27.44 -23.76 18.62
N LYS A 486 -28.34 -23.97 19.61
CA LYS A 486 -28.04 -23.70 21.02
C LYS A 486 -27.04 -24.70 21.61
N GLU A 487 -27.21 -25.97 21.28
CA GLU A 487 -26.43 -27.08 21.83
C GLU A 487 -25.90 -27.98 20.70
N PRO A 488 -24.76 -28.64 20.90
CA PRO A 488 -24.21 -29.56 19.90
C PRO A 488 -25.16 -30.76 19.69
N PRO A 489 -25.17 -31.34 18.48
CA PRO A 489 -26.03 -32.48 18.17
C PRO A 489 -25.66 -33.71 19.01
N GLU A 490 -26.68 -34.45 19.45
CA GLU A 490 -26.52 -35.72 20.15
C GLU A 490 -26.49 -36.91 19.16
N LYS A 491 -25.68 -37.92 19.46
CA LYS A 491 -25.65 -39.18 18.70
C LYS A 491 -25.93 -40.35 19.63
N GLY A 492 -27.08 -41.00 19.46
CA GLY A 492 -27.50 -42.16 20.27
C GLY A 492 -27.75 -41.81 21.74
N GLY A 493 -28.27 -40.61 22.03
CA GLY A 493 -28.53 -40.13 23.40
C GLY A 493 -27.28 -39.74 24.21
N LYS A 494 -26.12 -39.60 23.55
CA LYS A 494 -24.88 -39.10 24.16
C LYS A 494 -24.34 -37.92 23.37
N ALA A 495 -23.86 -36.89 24.08
CA ALA A 495 -23.21 -35.74 23.48
C ALA A 495 -21.93 -36.15 22.73
N VAL A 496 -21.76 -35.67 21.49
CA VAL A 496 -20.57 -35.94 20.68
C VAL A 496 -19.37 -35.22 21.29
N LYS A 497 -18.30 -35.96 21.64
CA LYS A 497 -17.08 -35.37 22.21
C LYS A 497 -16.38 -34.50 21.15
N PRO A 498 -16.24 -33.17 21.36
CA PRO A 498 -15.66 -32.29 20.36
C PRO A 498 -14.14 -32.45 20.28
N TYR A 499 -13.60 -32.38 19.07
CA TYR A 499 -12.16 -32.31 18.84
C TYR A 499 -11.64 -30.90 19.12
N LYS A 500 -10.72 -30.75 20.09
CA LYS A 500 -10.19 -29.45 20.50
C LYS A 500 -8.99 -29.08 19.64
N MET A 501 -8.96 -27.85 19.12
CA MET A 501 -7.79 -27.29 18.44
C MET A 501 -7.71 -25.77 18.57
N ARG A 502 -6.54 -25.20 18.23
CA ARG A 502 -6.32 -23.75 18.18
C ARG A 502 -6.08 -23.29 16.76
N VAL A 503 -6.38 -22.02 16.50
CA VAL A 503 -6.14 -21.35 15.22
C VAL A 503 -5.16 -20.18 15.44
N PRO A 504 -4.20 -19.95 14.53
CA PRO A 504 -3.33 -18.77 14.60
C PRO A 504 -4.12 -17.46 14.62
N ARG A 505 -3.50 -16.40 15.16
CA ARG A 505 -4.05 -15.05 15.03
C ARG A 505 -4.07 -14.60 13.57
N LYS A 506 -5.01 -13.72 13.23
CA LYS A 506 -5.18 -13.15 11.87
C LYS A 506 -5.23 -14.23 10.75
N CYS A 507 -5.79 -15.41 11.03
CA CYS A 507 -5.93 -16.50 10.06
C CYS A 507 -6.87 -16.07 8.91
N THR A 508 -6.42 -16.24 7.66
CA THR A 508 -7.19 -15.93 6.44
C THR A 508 -8.23 -17.01 6.13
N PRO A 509 -9.21 -16.77 5.25
CA PRO A 509 -10.15 -17.82 4.82
C PRO A 509 -9.43 -19.10 4.33
N LYS A 510 -8.34 -18.97 3.56
CA LYS A 510 -7.50 -20.10 3.14
C LYS A 510 -6.90 -20.86 4.32
N CYS A 511 -6.45 -20.16 5.35
CA CYS A 511 -5.93 -20.78 6.57
C CYS A 511 -7.00 -21.60 7.32
N TYR A 512 -8.26 -21.14 7.38
CA TYR A 512 -9.38 -21.94 7.93
C TYR A 512 -9.68 -23.18 7.08
N LEU A 513 -9.72 -23.01 5.76
CA LEU A 513 -9.94 -24.12 4.82
C LEU A 513 -8.80 -25.15 4.80
N ASN A 514 -7.57 -24.75 5.09
CA ASN A 514 -6.43 -25.68 5.12
C ASN A 514 -6.22 -26.34 6.48
N ARG A 515 -6.62 -25.71 7.59
CA ARG A 515 -6.37 -26.23 8.95
C ARG A 515 -7.60 -26.82 9.61
N VAL A 516 -8.72 -26.11 9.56
CA VAL A 516 -9.94 -26.48 10.30
C VAL A 516 -10.83 -27.39 9.47
N LEU A 517 -11.00 -27.10 8.18
CA LEU A 517 -11.84 -27.94 7.31
C LEU A 517 -11.34 -29.40 7.23
N PRO A 518 -10.04 -29.71 7.11
CA PRO A 518 -9.62 -31.10 7.10
C PRO A 518 -9.92 -31.81 8.41
N ALA A 519 -9.85 -31.12 9.55
CA ALA A 519 -10.26 -31.67 10.84
C ALA A 519 -11.78 -31.91 10.93
N LEU A 520 -12.61 -31.09 10.24
CA LEU A 520 -14.05 -31.33 10.13
C LEU A 520 -14.34 -32.54 9.25
N LEU A 521 -13.52 -32.78 8.24
CA LEU A 521 -13.65 -33.86 7.26
C LEU A 521 -12.94 -35.16 7.66
N LYS A 522 -12.09 -35.16 8.70
CA LYS A 522 -11.19 -36.29 9.01
C LYS A 522 -11.95 -37.48 9.62
N LYS A 523 -12.61 -38.24 8.74
CA LYS A 523 -12.76 -39.68 8.83
C LYS A 523 -12.61 -40.42 7.49
N HIS A 524 -11.91 -39.83 6.51
CA HIS A 524 -11.85 -40.42 5.16
C HIS A 524 -10.50 -40.97 4.65
N LEU A 525 -9.41 -41.00 5.43
CA LEU A 525 -8.15 -41.58 4.90
C LEU A 525 -7.60 -42.78 5.68
N PHE A 526 -7.68 -42.80 7.01
CA PHE A 526 -6.96 -43.81 7.80
C PHE A 526 -7.60 -45.21 7.81
N LEU A 527 -8.93 -45.31 7.65
CA LEU A 527 -9.61 -46.61 7.50
C LEU A 527 -9.58 -47.13 6.05
N TRP A 528 -9.72 -46.24 5.05
CA TRP A 528 -9.75 -46.66 3.64
C TRP A 528 -8.39 -47.22 3.18
N LEU A 529 -7.27 -46.67 3.66
CA LEU A 529 -5.92 -47.18 3.37
C LEU A 529 -5.59 -48.49 4.12
N LYS A 530 -6.11 -48.71 5.33
CA LYS A 530 -5.86 -49.96 6.09
C LYS A 530 -6.73 -51.15 5.63
N PHE A 531 -7.91 -50.92 5.07
CA PHE A 531 -8.85 -51.99 4.67
C PHE A 531 -8.80 -52.40 3.20
N ARG A 532 -7.91 -51.84 2.37
CA ARG A 532 -7.75 -52.29 0.97
C ARG A 532 -7.22 -53.73 0.83
N LYS A 533 -6.76 -54.37 1.92
CA LYS A 533 -6.23 -55.73 1.89
C LYS A 533 -7.18 -56.83 2.39
N ILE A 534 -8.32 -56.52 3.00
CA ILE A 534 -9.20 -57.55 3.59
C ILE A 534 -10.67 -57.16 3.42
N LEU A 535 -11.41 -58.05 2.74
CA LEU A 535 -12.85 -58.08 2.41
C LEU A 535 -13.32 -57.35 1.13
N SER A 536 -13.31 -58.11 0.02
CA SER A 536 -14.09 -57.87 -1.22
C SER A 536 -15.55 -58.34 -1.12
N HIS A 537 -16.00 -58.87 0.00
CA HIS A 537 -17.37 -59.34 0.15
C HIS A 537 -17.90 -58.97 1.53
N ILE A 538 -19.08 -58.34 1.56
CA ILE A 538 -19.84 -57.85 2.72
C ILE A 538 -19.44 -56.45 3.20
N ALA A 539 -20.10 -55.40 2.66
CA ALA A 539 -20.43 -54.18 3.41
C ALA A 539 -21.46 -53.29 2.67
N HIS A 540 -22.57 -53.86 2.19
CA HIS A 540 -23.80 -53.08 1.99
C HIS A 540 -24.56 -53.03 3.32
N THR A 541 -24.02 -52.35 4.35
CA THR A 541 -24.78 -52.04 5.57
C THR A 541 -24.06 -51.00 6.44
N THR A 542 -24.71 -49.86 6.64
CA THR A 542 -24.44 -48.81 7.65
C THR A 542 -23.19 -47.93 7.48
N PHE A 543 -23.19 -47.06 6.46
CA PHE A 543 -22.42 -45.81 6.52
C PHE A 543 -23.09 -44.89 7.57
N SER A 544 -22.72 -45.08 8.84
CA SER A 544 -23.21 -44.23 9.94
C SER A 544 -22.61 -42.82 9.77
N LEU A 545 -23.43 -41.83 9.40
CA LEU A 545 -23.11 -40.39 9.43
C LEU A 545 -22.41 -40.06 10.76
N VAL A 546 -21.08 -39.87 10.73
CA VAL A 546 -20.32 -39.44 11.91
C VAL A 546 -20.34 -37.93 11.92
N ILE A 547 -21.22 -37.36 12.74
CA ILE A 547 -21.25 -35.93 13.02
C ILE A 547 -19.91 -35.52 13.66
N GLN A 548 -19.17 -34.59 13.04
CA GLN A 548 -17.90 -34.10 13.56
C GLN A 548 -18.06 -32.70 14.15
N VAL A 549 -17.76 -32.58 15.44
CA VAL A 549 -17.80 -31.33 16.19
C VAL A 549 -16.37 -30.89 16.49
N ILE A 550 -15.99 -29.68 16.07
CA ILE A 550 -14.72 -29.06 16.44
C ILE A 550 -14.95 -27.99 17.50
N ARG A 551 -14.08 -27.94 18.50
CA ARG A 551 -14.04 -26.88 19.50
C ARG A 551 -12.77 -26.06 19.37
N LEU A 552 -12.90 -24.81 18.92
CA LEU A 552 -11.80 -23.86 18.89
C LEU A 552 -11.72 -23.13 20.23
N THR A 553 -10.56 -23.14 20.86
CA THR A 553 -10.33 -22.49 22.16
C THR A 553 -9.44 -21.26 22.03
N LYS A 554 -9.52 -20.34 23.02
CA LYS A 554 -8.81 -19.06 23.04
C LYS A 554 -9.06 -18.23 21.78
N TYR A 555 -10.34 -18.06 21.45
CA TYR A 555 -10.77 -17.45 20.21
C TYR A 555 -10.97 -15.93 20.35
N ASP A 556 -9.87 -15.19 20.22
CA ASP A 556 -9.77 -13.73 20.16
C ASP A 556 -8.95 -13.31 18.93
N TYR A 557 -9.45 -12.34 18.13
CA TYR A 557 -8.74 -11.78 16.96
C TYR A 557 -8.15 -12.83 15.99
N ARG A 558 -8.85 -13.96 15.83
CA ARG A 558 -8.36 -15.11 15.06
C ARG A 558 -8.62 -14.99 13.57
N LEU A 559 -9.49 -14.08 13.12
CA LEU A 559 -9.80 -13.93 11.70
C LEU A 559 -9.15 -12.68 11.11
N SER A 560 -8.46 -12.83 9.98
CA SER A 560 -7.80 -11.74 9.26
C SER A 560 -8.76 -10.63 8.84
N ASN A 561 -8.27 -9.40 8.66
CA ASN A 561 -9.03 -8.33 7.99
C ASN A 561 -9.03 -8.45 6.45
N LYS A 562 -8.22 -9.36 5.88
CA LYS A 562 -8.22 -9.67 4.45
C LYS A 562 -9.40 -10.60 4.10
N LEU A 563 -10.61 -10.03 4.12
CA LEU A 563 -11.87 -10.71 3.80
C LEU A 563 -12.60 -10.01 2.66
N ASP A 564 -13.33 -10.80 1.87
CA ASP A 564 -14.22 -10.28 0.85
C ASP A 564 -15.31 -9.39 1.44
N LYS A 565 -15.82 -8.46 0.61
CA LYS A 565 -16.76 -7.41 1.03
C LYS A 565 -18.02 -7.97 1.72
N ASP A 566 -18.57 -9.08 1.23
CA ASP A 566 -19.76 -9.68 1.84
C ASP A 566 -19.48 -10.33 3.20
N LEU A 567 -18.28 -10.89 3.42
CA LEU A 567 -17.86 -11.41 4.73
C LEU A 567 -17.60 -10.26 5.72
N GLN A 568 -17.04 -9.14 5.27
CA GLN A 568 -16.93 -7.93 6.10
C GLN A 568 -18.32 -7.36 6.45
N LYS A 569 -19.25 -7.35 5.50
CA LYS A 569 -20.65 -6.96 5.77
C LYS A 569 -21.35 -7.91 6.74
N LEU A 570 -21.05 -9.21 6.67
CA LEU A 570 -21.51 -10.18 7.68
C LEU A 570 -20.97 -9.81 9.07
N ARG A 571 -19.68 -9.48 9.20
CA ARG A 571 -19.14 -8.98 10.48
C ARG A 571 -19.93 -7.78 11.01
N CYS A 572 -20.34 -6.85 10.15
CA CYS A 572 -21.15 -5.70 10.55
C CYS A 572 -22.57 -6.07 10.97
N ARG A 573 -23.23 -6.99 10.24
CA ARG A 573 -24.54 -7.52 10.64
C ARG A 573 -24.48 -8.17 12.02
N VAL A 574 -23.46 -8.98 12.26
CA VAL A 574 -23.26 -9.65 13.55
C VAL A 574 -22.98 -8.63 14.66
N ASN A 575 -21.98 -7.77 14.47
CA ASN A 575 -21.50 -6.86 15.51
C ASN A 575 -22.51 -5.78 15.90
N TYR A 576 -23.20 -5.20 14.92
CA TYR A 576 -24.05 -4.02 15.13
C TYR A 576 -25.52 -4.34 15.31
N HIS A 577 -26.01 -5.46 14.76
CA HIS A 577 -27.43 -5.82 14.76
C HIS A 577 -27.74 -7.13 15.49
N ALA A 578 -26.96 -8.20 15.28
CA ALA A 578 -27.25 -9.51 15.88
C ALA A 578 -26.84 -9.59 17.36
N LEU A 579 -25.71 -9.00 17.74
CA LEU A 579 -25.20 -9.00 19.13
C LEU A 579 -25.85 -7.91 19.99
N ARG A 580 -27.13 -8.10 20.31
CA ARG A 580 -27.90 -7.29 21.26
C ARG A 580 -27.71 -7.81 22.68
N PHE A 581 -27.60 -6.89 23.64
CA PHE A 581 -27.60 -7.25 25.06
C PHE A 581 -28.99 -7.72 25.49
N THR A 582 -29.06 -8.48 26.58
CA THR A 582 -30.33 -8.89 27.20
C THR A 582 -31.13 -7.69 27.70
N ASP A 583 -32.46 -7.84 27.77
CA ASP A 583 -33.36 -6.75 28.17
C ASP A 583 -32.98 -6.09 29.51
N PRO A 584 -32.61 -6.82 30.59
CA PRO A 584 -32.21 -6.17 31.85
C PRO A 584 -31.00 -5.23 31.72
N ILE A 585 -30.01 -5.61 30.90
CA ILE A 585 -28.81 -4.79 30.65
C ILE A 585 -29.19 -3.57 29.79
N GLN A 586 -30.01 -3.80 28.75
CA GLN A 586 -30.45 -2.76 27.83
C GLN A 586 -31.30 -1.70 28.53
N GLU A 587 -32.29 -2.12 29.32
CA GLU A 587 -33.20 -1.25 30.06
C GLU A 587 -32.46 -0.37 31.07
N LEU A 588 -31.52 -0.94 31.85
CA LEU A 588 -30.73 -0.14 32.79
C LEU A 588 -29.85 0.86 32.04
N GLY A 589 -29.13 0.44 30.99
CA GLY A 589 -28.31 1.35 30.18
C GLY A 589 -29.11 2.52 29.59
N GLU A 590 -30.29 2.25 29.04
CA GLU A 590 -31.20 3.28 28.52
C GLU A 590 -31.72 4.20 29.61
N LYS A 591 -32.02 3.67 30.80
CA LYS A 591 -32.43 4.45 31.97
C LYS A 591 -31.34 5.42 32.42
N LEU A 592 -30.08 4.99 32.44
CA LEU A 592 -28.95 5.86 32.78
C LEU A 592 -28.73 6.96 31.73
N ILE A 593 -28.87 6.64 30.44
CA ILE A 593 -28.86 7.66 29.38
C ILE A 593 -29.97 8.68 29.63
N LYS A 594 -31.19 8.23 29.89
CA LYS A 594 -32.34 9.12 30.17
C LYS A 594 -32.05 10.05 31.35
N ARG A 595 -31.54 9.52 32.47
CA ARG A 595 -31.15 10.32 33.65
C ARG A 595 -30.06 11.34 33.32
N MET A 596 -29.09 11.00 32.47
CA MET A 596 -28.09 11.97 31.99
C MET A 596 -28.73 13.07 31.13
N ARG A 597 -29.68 12.73 30.26
CA ARG A 597 -30.43 13.67 29.41
C ARG A 597 -31.35 14.59 30.20
N GLU A 598 -31.90 14.12 31.32
CA GLU A 598 -32.67 14.94 32.25
C GLU A 598 -31.81 16.01 32.94
N LYS A 599 -30.52 15.75 33.12
CA LYS A 599 -29.57 16.70 33.71
C LYS A 599 -29.04 17.73 32.70
N SER A 600 -28.80 17.32 31.46
CA SER A 600 -28.28 18.20 30.41
C SER A 600 -28.71 17.77 29.01
N ARG A 601 -28.88 18.75 28.12
CA ARG A 601 -29.13 18.50 26.68
C ARG A 601 -28.01 17.66 26.06
N HIS A 602 -26.75 17.97 26.38
CA HIS A 602 -25.59 17.22 25.90
C HIS A 602 -24.73 16.71 27.05
N PHE A 603 -24.15 15.53 26.90
CA PHE A 603 -23.20 14.96 27.86
C PHE A 603 -22.07 14.19 27.16
N ILE A 604 -20.93 14.13 27.84
CA ILE A 604 -19.77 13.37 27.42
C ILE A 604 -19.79 12.01 28.12
N ALA A 605 -19.53 10.92 27.40
CA ALA A 605 -19.13 9.67 28.03
C ALA A 605 -17.62 9.49 27.87
N LEU A 606 -16.90 9.42 28.99
CA LEU A 606 -15.47 9.21 29.05
C LEU A 606 -15.19 7.76 29.47
N HIS A 607 -14.61 6.98 28.57
CA HIS A 607 -14.03 5.68 28.91
C HIS A 607 -12.60 5.86 29.41
N LEU A 608 -12.42 5.65 30.71
CA LEU A 608 -11.17 5.88 31.43
C LEU A 608 -10.53 4.55 31.82
N ARG A 609 -9.71 4.02 30.91
CA ARG A 609 -8.92 2.79 31.13
C ARG A 609 -7.62 3.15 31.87
N PHE A 610 -7.73 3.36 33.18
CA PHE A 610 -6.62 3.74 34.07
C PHE A 610 -6.53 2.80 35.30
N GLU A 611 -6.87 1.53 35.09
CA GLU A 611 -6.84 0.49 36.11
C GLU A 611 -5.42 -0.10 36.31
N PRO A 612 -5.11 -0.64 37.50
CA PRO A 612 -3.76 -1.10 37.83
C PRO A 612 -3.17 -2.13 36.85
N ASP A 613 -4.00 -3.00 36.29
CA ASP A 613 -3.61 -3.99 35.29
C ASP A 613 -3.15 -3.35 33.98
N MET A 614 -3.90 -2.36 33.48
CA MET A 614 -3.55 -1.60 32.27
C MET A 614 -2.26 -0.80 32.47
N LEU A 615 -2.07 -0.17 33.64
CA LEU A 615 -0.87 0.62 33.93
C LEU A 615 0.37 -0.28 34.13
N ALA A 616 0.17 -1.46 34.74
CA ALA A 616 1.21 -2.46 34.86
C ALA A 616 1.63 -2.96 33.47
N PHE A 617 0.66 -3.37 32.63
CA PHE A 617 0.89 -3.90 31.28
C PHE A 617 1.52 -2.88 30.34
N SER A 618 1.01 -1.65 30.30
CA SER A 618 1.57 -0.58 29.46
C SER A 618 2.99 -0.20 29.87
N GLY A 619 3.39 -0.51 31.11
CA GLY A 619 4.77 -0.37 31.53
C GLY A 619 5.22 1.05 31.84
N CYS A 620 4.27 1.98 31.81
CA CYS A 620 4.49 3.40 31.92
C CYS A 620 4.79 3.81 33.37
N TYR A 621 5.40 4.98 33.53
CA TYR A 621 5.57 5.64 34.82
C TYR A 621 4.81 6.96 34.84
N TYR A 622 4.04 7.18 35.90
CA TYR A 622 3.14 8.33 36.06
C TYR A 622 3.58 9.30 37.16
N GLY A 623 4.77 9.12 37.73
CA GLY A 623 5.34 10.05 38.71
C GLY A 623 5.03 9.72 40.17
N GLY A 624 4.41 8.57 40.47
CA GLY A 624 4.04 8.12 41.81
C GLY A 624 5.19 7.55 42.66
N GLY A 625 6.44 7.75 42.25
CA GLY A 625 7.63 7.38 43.01
C GLY A 625 7.84 5.88 43.18
N GLU A 626 8.57 5.50 44.23
CA GLU A 626 8.88 4.10 44.54
C GLU A 626 7.64 3.28 44.93
N LYS A 627 6.58 3.93 45.41
CA LYS A 627 5.29 3.27 45.69
C LYS A 627 4.68 2.73 44.40
N GLU A 628 4.52 3.57 43.39
CA GLU A 628 3.99 3.16 42.07
C GLU A 628 4.85 2.06 41.44
N LYS A 629 6.17 2.24 41.44
CA LYS A 629 7.11 1.25 40.87
C LYS A 629 6.99 -0.11 41.55
N ARG A 630 6.81 -0.15 42.88
CA ARG A 630 6.65 -1.39 43.63
C ARG A 630 5.31 -2.06 43.37
N GLU A 631 4.21 -1.30 43.45
CA GLU A 631 2.85 -1.80 43.27
C GLU A 631 2.64 -2.31 41.84
N LEU A 632 2.86 -1.47 40.83
CA LEU A 632 2.73 -1.86 39.43
C LEU A 632 3.80 -2.89 39.03
N GLY A 633 5.01 -2.79 39.58
CA GLY A 633 6.08 -3.76 39.39
C GLY A 633 5.70 -5.16 39.88
N SER A 634 4.95 -5.27 40.98
CA SER A 634 4.46 -6.57 41.47
C SER A 634 3.47 -7.22 40.52
N ILE A 635 2.61 -6.41 39.89
CA ILE A 635 1.65 -6.87 38.87
C ILE A 635 2.40 -7.22 37.58
N ARG A 636 3.43 -6.45 37.20
CA ARG A 636 4.26 -6.68 36.00
C ARG A 636 4.93 -8.04 35.95
N LYS A 637 5.27 -8.62 37.10
CA LYS A 637 5.86 -9.98 37.18
C LYS A 637 5.02 -11.07 36.53
N ARG A 638 3.75 -10.79 36.24
CA ARG A 638 2.85 -11.67 35.48
C ARG A 638 3.26 -11.82 34.01
N TRP A 639 3.96 -10.84 33.44
CA TRP A 639 4.41 -10.85 32.04
C TRP A 639 5.92 -11.01 31.95
N LYS A 640 6.38 -12.23 31.67
CA LYS A 640 7.82 -12.56 31.62
C LYS A 640 8.56 -11.87 30.46
N THR A 641 7.87 -11.60 29.35
CA THR A 641 8.41 -10.97 28.12
C THR A 641 8.40 -9.43 28.17
N LEU A 642 7.77 -8.83 29.18
CA LEU A 642 7.65 -7.38 29.30
C LEU A 642 8.92 -6.80 29.96
N HIS A 643 10.02 -6.78 29.22
CA HIS A 643 11.27 -6.16 29.66
C HIS A 643 11.29 -4.67 29.31
N ILE A 644 11.13 -3.82 30.31
CA ILE A 644 11.14 -2.37 30.14
C ILE A 644 12.40 -1.81 30.77
N GLY A 645 13.41 -1.54 29.92
CA GLY A 645 14.60 -0.79 30.34
C GLY A 645 14.33 0.72 30.50
N ASP A 646 13.26 1.25 29.91
CA ASP A 646 12.90 2.68 29.92
C ASP A 646 11.36 2.88 30.03
N PRO A 647 10.83 3.11 31.24
CA PRO A 647 9.40 3.33 31.50
C PRO A 647 8.82 4.60 30.86
N GLU A 648 9.66 5.59 30.51
CA GLU A 648 9.20 6.81 29.84
C GLU A 648 9.02 6.64 28.33
N LYS A 649 9.72 5.66 27.73
CA LYS A 649 9.61 5.35 26.30
C LYS A 649 8.17 5.10 25.87
N GLY A 650 7.39 4.38 26.68
CA GLY A 650 5.98 4.10 26.40
C GLY A 650 5.16 5.39 26.28
N ARG A 651 5.40 6.37 27.17
CA ARG A 651 4.70 7.66 27.17
C ARG A 651 5.10 8.50 25.96
N ARG A 652 6.40 8.58 25.66
CA ARG A 652 6.95 9.26 24.47
C ARG A 652 6.40 8.69 23.16
N GLN A 653 6.12 7.39 23.11
CA GLN A 653 5.56 6.73 21.93
C GLN A 653 4.03 6.80 21.84
N GLY A 654 3.35 7.35 22.86
CA GLY A 654 1.90 7.41 22.93
C GLY A 654 1.22 6.06 23.18
N ARG A 655 1.94 5.09 23.74
CA ARG A 655 1.42 3.74 24.09
C ARG A 655 0.72 3.70 25.45
N CYS A 656 0.88 4.76 26.24
CA CYS A 656 0.33 4.86 27.59
C CYS A 656 -1.03 5.54 27.58
N PRO A 657 -1.98 5.08 28.42
CA PRO A 657 -3.17 5.83 28.73
C PRO A 657 -2.85 7.25 29.24
N LEU A 658 -3.65 8.23 28.85
CA LEU A 658 -3.62 9.55 29.47
C LEU A 658 -4.15 9.46 30.91
N THR A 659 -3.60 10.27 31.81
CA THR A 659 -4.13 10.43 33.17
C THR A 659 -5.50 11.12 33.15
N PRO A 660 -6.31 10.98 34.21
CA PRO A 660 -7.58 11.70 34.31
C PRO A 660 -7.41 13.22 34.18
N GLU A 661 -6.33 13.77 34.74
CA GLU A 661 -5.97 15.19 34.60
C GLU A 661 -5.68 15.56 33.13
N GLU A 662 -4.84 14.79 32.44
CA GLU A 662 -4.46 15.04 31.05
C GLU A 662 -5.67 15.01 30.12
N VAL A 663 -6.59 14.06 30.32
CA VAL A 663 -7.86 14.00 29.58
C VAL A 663 -8.72 15.22 29.88
N GLY A 664 -8.84 15.61 31.16
CA GLY A 664 -9.59 16.80 31.55
C GLY A 664 -9.03 18.07 30.89
N LEU A 665 -7.71 18.25 30.91
CA LEU A 665 -7.02 19.37 30.27
C LEU A 665 -7.25 19.37 28.75
N MET A 666 -7.18 18.21 28.10
CA MET A 666 -7.48 18.06 26.67
C MET A 666 -8.91 18.52 26.35
N LEU A 667 -9.90 18.08 27.11
CA LEU A 667 -11.30 18.46 26.89
C LEU A 667 -11.55 19.95 27.09
N ARG A 668 -10.96 20.53 28.15
CA ARG A 668 -11.00 21.98 28.40
C ARG A 668 -10.35 22.77 27.28
N ALA A 669 -9.21 22.30 26.78
CA ALA A 669 -8.47 22.92 25.69
C ALA A 669 -9.19 22.83 24.33
N LEU A 670 -9.96 21.75 24.10
CA LEU A 670 -10.83 21.63 22.93
C LEU A 670 -12.00 22.62 22.97
N GLY A 671 -12.42 23.07 24.15
CA GLY A 671 -13.46 24.09 24.33
C GLY A 671 -14.66 23.63 25.15
N TYR A 672 -14.64 22.42 25.73
CA TYR A 672 -15.69 22.00 26.67
C TYR A 672 -15.62 22.82 27.95
N LYS A 673 -16.78 23.32 28.37
CA LYS A 673 -16.94 24.11 29.59
C LYS A 673 -17.12 23.21 30.82
N SER A 674 -16.96 23.78 32.01
CA SER A 674 -16.92 23.02 33.28
C SER A 674 -18.29 22.54 33.72
N ASP A 675 -19.34 23.19 33.25
CA ASP A 675 -20.74 22.83 33.47
C ASP A 675 -21.18 21.60 32.66
N VAL A 676 -20.36 21.12 31.73
CA VAL A 676 -20.65 19.90 30.97
C VAL A 676 -20.74 18.69 31.90
N HIS A 677 -21.80 17.90 31.72
CA HIS A 677 -21.97 16.63 32.43
C HIS A 677 -21.11 15.55 31.79
N ILE A 678 -20.30 14.88 32.60
CA ILE A 678 -19.45 13.75 32.16
C ILE A 678 -19.89 12.48 32.87
N TYR A 679 -20.24 11.47 32.09
CA TYR A 679 -20.37 10.09 32.53
C TYR A 679 -19.01 9.39 32.40
N VAL A 680 -18.48 8.81 33.47
CA VAL A 680 -17.20 8.09 33.45
C VAL A 680 -17.44 6.58 33.51
N ALA A 681 -17.03 5.90 32.44
CA ALA A 681 -16.99 4.45 32.33
C ALA A 681 -15.58 3.97 32.66
N SER A 682 -15.41 3.34 33.83
CA SER A 682 -14.14 2.76 34.26
C SER A 682 -14.35 1.59 35.22
N GLY A 683 -13.34 0.74 35.32
CA GLY A 683 -13.15 -0.12 36.50
C GLY A 683 -12.53 0.67 37.67
N GLU A 684 -11.84 -0.05 38.54
CA GLU A 684 -11.13 0.53 39.69
C GLU A 684 -9.91 1.35 39.22
N ILE A 685 -9.98 2.67 39.40
CA ILE A 685 -8.93 3.59 38.97
C ILE A 685 -7.73 3.52 39.91
N TYR A 686 -6.53 3.38 39.35
CA TYR A 686 -5.29 3.40 40.14
C TYR A 686 -5.10 4.74 40.85
N GLY A 687 -4.86 4.69 42.17
CA GLY A 687 -4.78 5.86 43.04
C GLY A 687 -6.13 6.45 43.47
N GLY A 688 -7.25 5.87 43.02
CA GLY A 688 -8.59 6.19 43.50
C GLY A 688 -8.98 7.66 43.35
N GLU A 689 -9.54 8.23 44.41
CA GLU A 689 -10.06 9.60 44.43
C GLU A 689 -8.98 10.66 44.21
N ASP A 690 -7.74 10.43 44.67
CA ASP A 690 -6.63 11.38 44.48
C ASP A 690 -6.32 11.58 42.99
N THR A 691 -6.31 10.49 42.21
CA THR A 691 -6.07 10.53 40.76
C THR A 691 -7.26 11.14 40.01
N LEU A 692 -8.49 10.99 40.52
CA LEU A 692 -9.71 11.53 39.91
C LEU A 692 -9.98 12.99 40.27
N ALA A 693 -9.43 13.49 41.38
CA ALA A 693 -9.69 14.83 41.89
C ALA A 693 -9.42 15.95 40.86
N PRO A 694 -8.32 15.96 40.08
CA PRO A 694 -8.11 16.97 39.05
C PRO A 694 -9.19 16.97 37.96
N LEU A 695 -9.66 15.78 37.54
CA LEU A 695 -10.74 15.67 36.54
C LEU A 695 -12.06 16.22 37.09
N LYS A 696 -12.41 15.88 38.34
CA LYS A 696 -13.61 16.39 39.03
C LYS A 696 -13.55 17.90 39.26
N LEU A 697 -12.36 18.46 39.46
CA LEU A 697 -12.17 19.92 39.55
C LEU A 697 -12.44 20.62 38.22
N LEU A 698 -11.98 20.04 37.10
CA LEU A 698 -12.20 20.59 35.76
C LEU A 698 -13.66 20.42 35.28
N PHE A 699 -14.33 19.35 35.74
CA PHE A 699 -15.72 19.01 35.43
C PHE A 699 -16.46 18.53 36.68
N PRO A 700 -17.04 19.45 37.48
CA PRO A 700 -17.74 19.11 38.72
C PRO A 700 -18.99 18.24 38.52
N ASN A 701 -19.62 18.30 37.34
CA ASN A 701 -20.76 17.48 36.97
C ASN A 701 -20.34 16.06 36.54
N TYR A 702 -19.67 15.37 37.44
CA TYR A 702 -19.15 14.02 37.27
C TYR A 702 -20.17 12.96 37.70
N HIS A 703 -20.41 11.96 36.84
CA HIS A 703 -21.37 10.89 37.08
C HIS A 703 -20.76 9.53 36.72
N THR A 704 -21.13 8.48 37.45
CA THR A 704 -20.83 7.08 37.13
C THR A 704 -22.13 6.26 37.14
N LYS A 705 -22.07 4.99 36.74
CA LYS A 705 -23.21 4.07 36.87
C LYS A 705 -23.72 3.96 38.31
N GLU A 706 -22.81 3.99 39.29
CA GLU A 706 -23.14 3.94 40.71
C GLU A 706 -23.86 5.20 41.18
N THR A 707 -23.45 6.39 40.72
CA THR A 707 -24.12 7.65 41.12
C THR A 707 -25.45 7.88 40.42
N LEU A 708 -25.69 7.21 39.29
CA LEU A 708 -26.89 7.36 38.48
C LEU A 708 -27.92 6.25 38.70
N SER A 709 -27.56 5.15 39.38
CA SER A 709 -28.45 4.02 39.67
C SER A 709 -28.81 3.98 41.15
N THR A 710 -29.94 3.36 41.48
CA THR A 710 -30.16 2.92 42.86
C THR A 710 -29.37 1.64 43.13
N GLU A 711 -29.11 1.35 44.41
CA GLU A 711 -28.45 0.11 44.81
C GLU A 711 -29.23 -1.13 44.33
N GLU A 712 -30.56 -1.10 44.44
CA GLU A 712 -31.46 -2.18 43.98
C GLU A 712 -31.36 -2.42 42.46
N GLU A 713 -31.23 -1.35 41.66
CA GLU A 713 -31.10 -1.45 40.21
C GLU A 713 -29.77 -2.08 39.79
N LEU A 714 -28.69 -1.80 40.52
CA LEU A 714 -27.34 -2.22 40.17
C LEU A 714 -26.98 -3.60 40.75
N THR A 715 -27.58 -3.98 41.88
CA THR A 715 -27.33 -5.24 42.60
C THR A 715 -27.28 -6.48 41.69
N PRO A 716 -28.19 -6.69 40.71
CA PRO A 716 -28.17 -7.86 39.83
C PRO A 716 -26.91 -7.99 38.96
N PHE A 717 -26.14 -6.92 38.81
CA PHE A 717 -24.99 -6.84 37.91
C PHE A 717 -23.64 -6.79 38.64
N LEU A 718 -23.61 -6.42 39.93
CA LEU A 718 -22.37 -6.19 40.69
C LEU A 718 -21.40 -7.37 40.69
N ALA A 719 -21.91 -8.61 40.69
CA ALA A 719 -21.09 -9.81 40.67
C ALA A 719 -20.50 -10.16 39.28
N HIS A 720 -20.91 -9.45 38.23
CA HIS A 720 -20.64 -9.80 36.83
C HIS A 720 -19.98 -8.64 36.09
N SER A 721 -18.64 -8.67 36.03
CA SER A 721 -17.81 -7.61 35.41
C SER A 721 -18.18 -7.33 33.95
N SER A 722 -18.55 -8.35 33.18
CA SER A 722 -18.96 -8.23 31.78
C SER A 722 -20.34 -7.59 31.65
N ARG A 723 -21.27 -7.85 32.57
CA ARG A 723 -22.59 -7.19 32.55
C ARG A 723 -22.48 -5.71 32.95
N MET A 724 -21.63 -5.40 33.92
CA MET A 724 -21.30 -4.01 34.29
C MET A 724 -20.67 -3.24 33.12
N ALA A 725 -19.71 -3.85 32.42
CA ALA A 725 -19.10 -3.26 31.23
C ALA A 725 -20.09 -3.10 30.07
N ALA A 726 -21.11 -3.95 29.97
CA ALA A 726 -22.16 -3.84 28.97
C ALA A 726 -23.07 -2.62 29.21
N ILE A 727 -23.37 -2.30 30.47
CA ILE A 727 -24.09 -1.07 30.84
C ILE A 727 -23.28 0.15 30.43
N ASP A 728 -21.99 0.18 30.79
CA ASP A 728 -21.07 1.26 30.38
C ASP A 728 -21.00 1.41 28.85
N PHE A 729 -20.99 0.30 28.11
CA PHE A 729 -21.01 0.29 26.64
C PHE A 729 -22.25 1.00 26.09
N ILE A 730 -23.43 0.71 26.63
CA ILE A 730 -24.69 1.33 26.19
C ILE A 730 -24.65 2.84 26.44
N VAL A 731 -24.28 3.27 27.64
CA VAL A 731 -24.23 4.70 27.99
C VAL A 731 -23.20 5.45 27.12
N CYS A 732 -22.05 4.83 26.86
CA CYS A 732 -21.04 5.39 25.97
C CYS A 732 -21.54 5.55 24.52
N ASP A 733 -22.24 4.57 23.96
CA ASP A 733 -22.85 4.67 22.63
C ASP A 733 -23.99 5.71 22.56
N GLY A 734 -24.73 5.90 23.65
CA GLY A 734 -25.83 6.87 23.79
C GLY A 734 -25.41 8.33 24.00
N SER A 735 -24.12 8.58 24.28
CA SER A 735 -23.57 9.92 24.50
C SER A 735 -23.43 10.74 23.21
N ASP A 736 -23.42 12.07 23.31
CA ASP A 736 -23.18 12.95 22.16
C ASP A 736 -21.72 12.92 21.74
N ALA A 737 -20.82 13.00 22.72
CA ALA A 737 -19.38 12.87 22.54
C ALA A 737 -18.85 11.72 23.39
N PHE A 738 -18.27 10.73 22.71
CA PHE A 738 -17.54 9.65 23.37
C PHE A 738 -16.06 9.99 23.40
N VAL A 739 -15.42 9.89 24.56
CA VAL A 739 -14.01 10.24 24.76
C VAL A 739 -13.28 9.03 25.34
N THR A 740 -12.05 8.81 24.92
CA THR A 740 -11.20 7.76 25.51
C THR A 740 -9.89 8.34 26.02
N ASN A 741 -9.30 7.71 27.02
CA ASN A 741 -7.93 8.03 27.46
C ASN A 741 -6.86 7.12 26.80
N ASN A 742 -7.30 6.03 26.19
CA ASN A 742 -6.51 5.02 25.51
C ASN A 742 -7.31 4.40 24.34
N ASN A 743 -6.64 3.72 23.41
CA ASN A 743 -7.23 3.02 22.27
C ASN A 743 -7.41 1.51 22.53
N GLY A 744 -7.92 1.12 23.71
CA GLY A 744 -8.17 -0.29 24.07
C GLY A 744 -9.38 -0.93 23.36
N ASN A 745 -9.69 -2.19 23.71
CA ASN A 745 -10.73 -2.99 23.05
C ASN A 745 -12.13 -2.34 23.03
N MET A 746 -12.58 -1.78 24.16
CA MET A 746 -13.87 -1.08 24.23
C MET A 746 -13.90 0.17 23.34
N ALA A 747 -12.80 0.93 23.35
CA ALA A 747 -12.64 2.11 22.52
C ALA A 747 -12.78 1.74 21.02
N LYS A 748 -12.05 0.70 20.58
CA LYS A 748 -12.11 0.22 19.19
C LYS A 748 -13.54 -0.10 18.77
N ILE A 749 -14.26 -0.93 19.52
CA ILE A 749 -15.63 -1.34 19.16
C ILE A 749 -16.60 -0.16 19.13
N LEU A 750 -16.55 0.72 20.14
CA LEU A 750 -17.44 1.88 20.20
C LEU A 750 -17.15 2.88 19.08
N VAL A 751 -15.88 3.11 18.74
CA VAL A 751 -15.51 3.99 17.61
C VAL A 751 -16.13 3.47 16.31
N GLY A 752 -15.98 2.18 15.99
CA GLY A 752 -16.58 1.61 14.78
C GLY A 752 -18.11 1.65 14.80
N ARG A 753 -18.73 1.36 15.95
CA ARG A 753 -20.19 1.43 16.13
C ARG A 753 -20.71 2.85 15.91
N ARG A 754 -20.07 3.84 16.52
CA ARG A 754 -20.45 5.26 16.41
C ARG A 754 -20.24 5.80 15.00
N ARG A 755 -19.25 5.31 14.25
CA ARG A 755 -19.10 5.55 12.80
C ARG A 755 -20.26 4.96 12.01
N TYR A 756 -20.56 3.68 12.23
CA TYR A 756 -21.63 2.95 11.53
C TYR A 756 -23.01 3.60 11.74
N PHE A 757 -23.32 4.04 12.96
CA PHE A 757 -24.57 4.74 13.29
C PHE A 757 -24.47 6.26 13.15
N GLY A 758 -23.95 6.73 12.01
CA GLY A 758 -24.03 8.15 11.60
C GLY A 758 -22.88 9.03 12.11
N HIS A 759 -21.67 8.48 12.24
CA HIS A 759 -20.46 9.23 12.62
C HIS A 759 -20.64 10.15 13.83
N LYS A 760 -21.15 9.59 14.94
CA LYS A 760 -21.27 10.31 16.21
C LYS A 760 -19.89 10.74 16.71
N ARG A 761 -19.81 11.92 17.34
CA ARG A 761 -18.56 12.52 17.80
C ARG A 761 -17.79 11.56 18.71
N THR A 762 -16.53 11.29 18.37
CA THR A 762 -15.69 10.33 19.09
C THR A 762 -14.26 10.86 19.17
N ILE A 763 -13.82 11.24 20.38
CA ILE A 763 -12.53 11.89 20.62
C ILE A 763 -11.57 10.84 21.18
N ARG A 764 -10.52 10.57 20.41
CA ARG A 764 -9.39 9.74 20.84
C ARG A 764 -8.18 10.66 21.06
N PRO A 765 -7.28 10.35 21.98
CA PRO A 765 -6.12 11.19 22.21
C PRO A 765 -5.03 10.87 21.18
N SER A 766 -4.47 11.90 20.54
CA SER A 766 -3.20 11.83 19.82
C SER A 766 -2.04 11.77 20.83
N ALA A 767 -2.01 10.71 21.64
CA ALA A 767 -1.19 10.62 22.86
C ALA A 767 0.30 10.92 22.63
N LYS A 768 0.86 10.43 21.52
CA LYS A 768 2.26 10.68 21.12
C LYS A 768 2.57 12.17 20.94
N GLN A 769 1.64 12.92 20.36
CA GLN A 769 1.81 14.35 20.09
C GLN A 769 1.41 15.22 21.28
N LEU A 770 0.44 14.77 22.09
CA LEU A 770 -0.01 15.49 23.29
C LEU A 770 0.99 15.38 24.44
N TYR A 771 1.73 14.28 24.55
CA TYR A 771 2.65 14.04 25.68
C TYR A 771 3.68 15.17 25.89
N PRO A 772 4.46 15.62 24.88
CA PRO A 772 5.39 16.74 25.05
C PRO A 772 4.69 18.03 25.48
N LEU A 773 3.46 18.24 25.03
CA LEU A 773 2.67 19.43 25.35
C LEU A 773 2.20 19.43 26.80
N PHE A 774 1.80 18.27 27.34
CA PHE A 774 1.48 18.14 28.77
C PHE A 774 2.71 18.36 29.65
N MET A 775 3.87 17.81 29.27
CA MET A 775 5.11 18.02 30.02
C MET A 775 5.56 19.48 30.05
N ASN A 776 5.28 20.25 29.00
CA ASN A 776 5.64 21.67 28.90
C ASN A 776 4.52 22.62 29.38
N ARG A 777 3.45 22.09 29.99
CA ARG A 777 2.23 22.85 30.32
C ARG A 777 2.47 24.07 31.21
N SER A 778 3.41 23.98 32.16
CA SER A 778 3.74 25.07 33.09
C SER A 778 4.43 26.26 32.42
N ASN A 779 5.06 26.04 31.26
CA ASN A 779 5.90 27.04 30.58
C ASN A 779 5.17 27.76 29.44
N ILE A 780 3.90 27.41 29.19
CA ILE A 780 3.09 27.97 28.11
C ILE A 780 1.76 28.53 28.65
N SER A 781 1.27 29.60 28.01
CA SER A 781 -0.03 30.17 28.34
C SER A 781 -1.18 29.23 27.99
N TRP A 782 -2.34 29.42 28.63
CA TRP A 782 -3.53 28.62 28.36
C TRP A 782 -3.97 28.71 26.89
N ASP A 783 -3.94 29.90 26.30
CA ASP A 783 -4.35 30.11 24.91
C ASP A 783 -3.41 29.40 23.93
N ALA A 784 -2.10 29.45 24.18
CA ALA A 784 -1.10 28.72 23.39
C ALA A 784 -1.27 27.20 23.54
N PHE A 785 -1.49 26.70 24.76
CA PHE A 785 -1.77 25.29 25.02
C PHE A 785 -3.04 24.84 24.30
N SER A 786 -4.14 25.60 24.44
CA SER A 786 -5.43 25.29 23.84
C SER A 786 -5.36 25.25 22.31
N SER A 787 -4.72 26.24 21.69
CA SER A 787 -4.52 26.27 20.24
C SER A 787 -3.69 25.08 19.72
N GLN A 788 -2.64 24.69 20.46
CA GLN A 788 -1.82 23.53 20.11
C GLN A 788 -2.58 22.21 20.26
N VAL A 789 -3.34 22.02 21.36
CA VAL A 789 -4.20 20.83 21.54
C VAL A 789 -5.21 20.72 20.40
N GLN A 790 -5.90 21.82 20.05
CA GLN A 790 -6.88 21.83 18.95
C GLN A 790 -6.23 21.46 17.62
N THR A 791 -5.00 21.89 17.37
CA THR A 791 -4.25 21.55 16.16
C THR A 791 -3.83 20.08 16.14
N ILE A 792 -3.27 19.57 17.24
CA ILE A 792 -2.83 18.18 17.39
C ILE A 792 -3.99 17.19 17.29
N GLN A 793 -5.16 17.57 17.82
CA GLN A 793 -6.35 16.72 17.83
C GLN A 793 -7.12 16.73 16.50
N LYS A 794 -6.72 17.51 15.50
CA LYS A 794 -7.27 17.39 14.13
C LYS A 794 -7.00 15.97 13.62
N GLY A 795 -8.05 15.29 13.15
CA GLY A 795 -7.95 13.87 12.76
C GLY A 795 -8.00 12.88 13.92
N PHE A 796 -8.38 13.30 15.12
CA PHE A 796 -8.62 12.40 16.27
C PHE A 796 -9.95 12.69 16.99
N ILE A 797 -10.84 13.43 16.33
CA ILE A 797 -12.14 13.83 16.87
C ILE A 797 -13.33 13.07 16.23
N GLY A 798 -13.09 12.05 15.41
CA GLY A 798 -14.12 11.15 14.88
C GLY A 798 -14.73 11.60 13.56
N GLU A 799 -14.00 12.38 12.76
CA GLU A 799 -14.46 12.84 11.45
C GLU A 799 -14.60 11.65 10.46
N PRO A 800 -15.54 11.70 9.49
CA PRO A 800 -15.71 10.60 8.54
C PRO A 800 -14.49 10.21 7.73
N MET A 801 -13.62 11.17 7.41
CA MET A 801 -12.37 10.95 6.65
C MET A 801 -11.14 10.80 7.54
N GLU A 802 -11.33 10.54 8.84
CA GLU A 802 -10.22 10.39 9.80
C GLU A 802 -9.30 9.20 9.50
N ILE A 803 -9.87 8.10 9.00
CA ILE A 803 -9.12 6.88 8.67
C ILE A 803 -9.46 6.49 7.24
N THR A 804 -8.43 6.34 6.40
CA THR A 804 -8.59 5.91 5.01
C THR A 804 -9.32 4.56 4.95
N PRO A 805 -10.30 4.38 4.05
CA PRO A 805 -10.93 3.08 3.83
C PRO A 805 -9.90 1.98 3.57
N GLY A 806 -10.02 0.84 4.26
CA GLY A 806 -9.07 -0.28 4.15
C GLY A 806 -7.84 -0.20 5.07
N ARG A 807 -7.60 0.94 5.74
CA ARG A 807 -6.63 1.04 6.84
C ARG A 807 -7.30 0.91 8.21
N GLY A 808 -6.55 0.33 9.15
CA GLY A 808 -6.96 0.16 10.55
C GLY A 808 -7.70 -1.15 10.81
N GLU A 809 -7.91 -1.46 12.09
CA GLU A 809 -8.65 -2.64 12.51
C GLU A 809 -10.14 -2.51 12.19
N PHE A 810 -10.76 -3.58 11.69
CA PHE A 810 -12.18 -3.62 11.30
C PHE A 810 -13.12 -3.07 12.40
N HIS A 811 -12.89 -3.43 13.66
CA HIS A 811 -13.78 -3.03 14.75
C HIS A 811 -13.74 -1.53 15.06
N ALA A 812 -12.62 -0.86 14.76
CA ALA A 812 -12.48 0.59 14.88
C ALA A 812 -12.86 1.34 13.58
N ASN A 813 -12.67 0.71 12.42
CA ASN A 813 -12.97 1.29 11.11
C ASN A 813 -13.67 0.27 10.20
N PRO A 814 -14.99 0.06 10.33
CA PRO A 814 -15.75 -0.89 9.51
C PRO A 814 -16.05 -0.32 8.11
N ALA A 815 -15.01 0.09 7.38
CA ALA A 815 -15.13 0.84 6.13
C ALA A 815 -15.98 0.14 5.05
N ALA A 816 -15.97 -1.21 5.03
CA ALA A 816 -16.80 -2.01 4.12
C ALA A 816 -18.32 -1.84 4.35
N CYS A 817 -18.70 -1.26 5.48
CA CYS A 817 -20.06 -1.12 5.96
C CYS A 817 -20.47 0.33 6.19
N ILE A 818 -19.69 1.30 5.73
CA ILE A 818 -20.01 2.73 5.77
C ILE A 818 -20.19 3.19 4.32
N CYS A 819 -21.35 3.76 4.02
CA CYS A 819 -21.72 4.27 2.71
C CYS A 819 -21.96 5.78 2.77
N GLU A 820 -21.75 6.45 1.63
CA GLU A 820 -22.03 7.86 1.45
C GLU A 820 -23.41 8.07 0.78
N LYS A 821 -24.15 9.08 1.21
CA LYS A 821 -25.41 9.52 0.60
C LYS A 821 -25.08 10.33 -0.66
N THR A 822 -25.25 9.76 -1.84
CA THR A 822 -25.10 10.51 -3.09
C THR A 822 -26.36 11.33 -3.36
N GLY A 823 -26.29 12.67 -3.34
CA GLY A 823 -27.43 13.51 -3.73
C GLY A 823 -27.56 14.93 -3.18
N ILE A 824 -26.51 15.75 -3.11
CA ILE A 824 -26.64 17.23 -3.14
C ILE A 824 -25.46 17.78 -3.96
N LYS A 825 -25.68 18.06 -5.25
CA LYS A 825 -24.81 19.00 -5.97
C LYS A 825 -24.99 20.36 -5.31
N SER A 826 -23.90 20.94 -4.83
CA SER A 826 -23.85 22.34 -4.43
C SER A 826 -24.36 23.20 -5.59
N VAL A 827 -25.38 24.01 -5.31
CA VAL A 827 -25.90 25.02 -6.24
C VAL A 827 -24.82 26.08 -6.39
N VAL A 828 -24.12 26.05 -7.52
CA VAL A 828 -23.48 27.24 -8.12
C VAL A 828 -24.02 27.29 -9.56
N GLY A 829 -24.67 28.41 -9.86
CA GLY A 829 -25.66 28.51 -10.93
C GLY A 829 -25.12 28.39 -12.36
N SER A 830 -26.00 27.97 -13.25
CA SER A 830 -26.15 28.55 -14.57
C SER A 830 -27.54 28.21 -15.11
N ASP A 831 -28.24 29.25 -15.56
CA ASP A 831 -29.51 29.20 -16.26
C ASP A 831 -29.38 28.47 -17.61
N SER A 832 -30.37 27.64 -17.94
CA SER A 832 -31.08 27.70 -19.23
C SER A 832 -32.25 26.70 -19.28
N ARG A 833 -33.30 27.13 -19.98
CA ARG A 833 -34.64 26.53 -20.08
C ARG A 833 -34.77 25.46 -21.17
N SER A 834 -35.88 24.71 -21.06
CA SER A 834 -36.56 23.80 -22.01
C SER A 834 -36.08 22.35 -21.96
N ASN A 835 -36.91 21.29 -21.96
CA ASN A 835 -38.36 21.13 -22.17
C ASN A 835 -38.89 19.96 -21.31
N ARG A 836 -40.20 19.95 -21.07
CA ARG A 836 -40.95 18.88 -20.38
C ARG A 836 -40.99 17.61 -21.22
N GLU A 837 -40.78 16.46 -20.57
CA GLU A 837 -41.54 15.24 -20.82
C GLU A 837 -41.52 14.33 -19.59
N THR A 838 -42.68 13.75 -19.27
CA THR A 838 -43.00 13.02 -18.05
C THR A 838 -43.03 11.53 -18.37
N VAL A 839 -42.09 10.72 -17.85
CA VAL A 839 -42.25 9.25 -17.74
C VAL A 839 -41.53 8.72 -16.50
N ASN A 840 -42.20 7.78 -15.84
CA ASN A 840 -41.94 7.12 -14.56
C ASN A 840 -40.57 6.45 -14.38
N SER A 841 -40.31 6.15 -13.10
CA SER A 841 -39.35 5.20 -12.51
C SER A 841 -37.86 5.55 -12.64
N THR A 842 -37.25 5.98 -11.53
CA THR A 842 -35.80 6.00 -11.37
C THR A 842 -35.38 5.27 -10.11
N GLU A 843 -34.85 4.07 -10.31
CA GLU A 843 -33.95 3.37 -9.40
C GLU A 843 -32.82 4.31 -8.95
N ILE A 844 -32.59 4.37 -7.64
CA ILE A 844 -31.45 5.11 -7.08
C ILE A 844 -30.19 4.30 -7.35
N SER A 845 -29.36 4.79 -8.27
CA SER A 845 -28.01 4.30 -8.53
C SER A 845 -27.13 4.50 -7.29
N ASN A 846 -27.07 3.48 -6.43
CA ASN A 846 -26.13 3.41 -5.31
C ASN A 846 -24.74 3.02 -5.86
N LYS A 847 -23.83 3.98 -6.03
CA LYS A 847 -22.44 3.66 -6.40
C LYS A 847 -21.64 3.32 -5.14
N PRO A 848 -21.22 2.06 -4.95
CA PRO A 848 -20.36 1.70 -3.83
C PRO A 848 -18.96 2.27 -4.08
N ILE A 849 -18.21 2.55 -3.00
CA ILE A 849 -16.76 2.60 -3.07
C ILE A 849 -16.30 1.20 -3.54
N GLY A 850 -15.96 1.11 -4.82
CA GLY A 850 -15.51 -0.09 -5.51
C GLY A 850 -14.05 0.06 -5.87
N GLY A 851 -13.22 -0.83 -5.34
CA GLY A 851 -11.89 -1.12 -5.86
C GLY A 851 -11.80 -2.62 -6.19
N PRO A 852 -11.08 -3.01 -7.24
CA PRO A 852 -10.83 -4.40 -7.60
C PRO A 852 -9.75 -5.04 -6.72
N THR A 853 -9.61 -6.35 -6.91
CA THR A 853 -8.80 -7.37 -6.22
C THR A 853 -7.32 -7.00 -5.98
N TYR A 854 -6.85 -7.25 -4.74
CA TYR A 854 -5.49 -6.97 -4.26
C TYR A 854 -4.59 -8.23 -4.20
N PRO A 855 -3.29 -8.13 -4.54
CA PRO A 855 -2.24 -8.98 -3.99
C PRO A 855 -1.86 -8.53 -2.55
N ILE A 856 -1.20 -9.45 -1.85
CA ILE A 856 -1.02 -9.53 -0.40
C ILE A 856 0.33 -8.90 0.00
N TYR A 857 0.39 -7.97 0.96
CA TYR A 857 1.55 -7.80 1.88
C TYR A 857 1.13 -7.28 3.27
N THR A 858 2.07 -7.28 4.19
CA THR A 858 2.02 -7.63 5.62
C THR A 858 1.84 -6.44 6.57
N ASP A 859 1.11 -6.68 7.68
CA ASP A 859 1.05 -5.79 8.83
C ASP A 859 2.34 -5.94 9.63
N GLU A 860 3.28 -5.01 9.52
CA GLU A 860 4.33 -4.82 10.52
C GLU A 860 3.97 -3.65 11.44
N GLU A 861 3.18 -3.94 12.46
CA GLU A 861 3.37 -3.33 13.77
C GLU A 861 4.00 -4.40 14.65
N ALA A 862 5.15 -4.07 15.22
CA ALA A 862 6.11 -4.99 15.81
C ALA A 862 5.53 -5.94 16.87
N ASP A 863 5.45 -7.22 16.51
CA ASP A 863 5.76 -8.35 17.38
C ASP A 863 7.01 -9.03 16.81
N ARG A 864 8.07 -9.12 17.60
CA ARG A 864 9.30 -9.82 17.21
C ARG A 864 8.99 -11.32 17.07
N PRO A 865 9.53 -12.01 16.05
CA PRO A 865 9.52 -13.47 16.04
C PRO A 865 10.62 -14.00 16.96
N ASP A 866 10.25 -14.86 17.91
CA ASP A 866 11.20 -15.71 18.64
C ASP A 866 11.58 -16.87 17.71
N THR A 867 12.77 -16.79 17.11
CA THR A 867 13.48 -17.94 16.53
C THR A 867 14.58 -18.34 17.50
N GLU A 868 14.40 -19.44 18.21
CA GLU A 868 15.52 -20.15 18.82
C GLU A 868 15.95 -21.28 17.88
N ASP A 869 17.11 -21.09 17.26
CA ASP A 869 17.96 -22.18 16.79
C ASP A 869 18.57 -22.87 18.02
N ASP A 870 18.32 -24.17 18.16
CA ASP A 870 18.97 -25.04 19.14
C ASP A 870 20.16 -25.74 18.46
N PRO A 871 21.42 -25.48 18.85
CA PRO A 871 22.54 -26.29 18.44
C PRO A 871 22.87 -27.29 19.54
N SER A 872 22.54 -28.57 19.32
CA SER A 872 23.50 -29.69 19.40
C SER A 872 22.78 -31.02 19.61
N GLY A 873 23.02 -31.94 18.68
CA GLY A 873 22.65 -33.33 18.86
C GLY A 873 23.54 -34.03 19.90
N LYS A 874 22.90 -34.86 20.72
CA LYS A 874 23.40 -36.18 21.15
C LYS A 874 22.20 -37.02 21.57
N GLY A 875 22.06 -38.17 20.92
CA GLY A 875 20.89 -39.04 21.06
C GLY A 875 20.92 -39.92 22.30
N GLU A 876 19.75 -40.45 22.63
CA GLU A 876 19.54 -41.86 22.97
C GLU A 876 18.03 -42.16 23.00
N MET A 877 17.63 -43.29 22.39
CA MET A 877 16.27 -43.81 22.40
C MET A 877 16.00 -44.57 23.70
N ILE A 878 14.91 -44.28 24.41
CA ILE A 878 14.24 -45.23 25.31
C ILE A 878 12.71 -45.04 25.25
N ASP A 879 12.02 -46.18 25.26
CA ASP A 879 10.59 -46.45 25.09
C ASP A 879 9.63 -45.89 26.17
N MET A 880 8.34 -45.97 25.79
CA MET A 880 7.09 -45.60 26.45
C MET A 880 6.96 -45.92 27.95
N GLU A 881 6.34 -45.01 28.72
CA GLU A 881 5.30 -45.35 29.70
C GLU A 881 4.48 -44.11 30.14
N ALA A 882 3.25 -44.38 30.59
CA ALA A 882 2.20 -43.43 30.90
C ALA A 882 2.28 -42.90 32.34
N GLU A 883 1.58 -41.78 32.57
CA GLU A 883 1.18 -41.19 33.87
C GLU A 883 2.20 -40.28 34.59
N ASP A 884 1.99 -38.96 34.50
CA ASP A 884 1.56 -38.10 35.62
C ASP A 884 1.40 -36.65 35.11
N ASP A 885 0.18 -36.31 34.68
CA ASP A 885 -0.17 -35.00 34.13
C ASP A 885 -0.74 -34.12 35.26
N SER A 886 0.12 -33.72 36.19
CA SER A 886 -0.24 -32.81 37.27
C SER A 886 0.93 -31.95 37.75
N LEU A 887 1.36 -30.97 36.94
CA LEU A 887 1.78 -29.63 37.42
C LEU A 887 2.37 -28.71 36.32
N ALA A 888 2.68 -29.22 35.13
CA ALA A 888 3.40 -28.43 34.11
C ALA A 888 2.51 -27.55 33.20
N SER A 889 1.19 -27.79 33.11
CA SER A 889 0.29 -27.07 32.18
C SER A 889 -0.19 -25.68 32.65
N ARG A 890 0.19 -25.26 33.86
CA ARG A 890 -0.32 -24.01 34.47
C ARG A 890 0.45 -22.76 34.07
N VAL A 891 1.68 -22.87 33.58
CA VAL A 891 2.60 -21.73 33.44
C VAL A 891 2.63 -21.14 32.02
N ASP A 892 2.37 -21.95 30.98
CA ASP A 892 2.31 -21.47 29.59
C ASP A 892 0.93 -20.97 29.15
N SER A 893 -0.11 -21.25 29.94
CA SER A 893 -1.49 -20.86 29.57
C SER A 893 -1.79 -19.37 29.76
N VAL A 894 -0.99 -18.66 30.56
CA VAL A 894 -1.21 -17.24 30.94
C VAL A 894 -0.42 -16.28 30.04
N LEU A 895 0.68 -16.72 29.43
CA LEU A 895 1.57 -15.85 28.65
C LEU A 895 1.00 -15.40 27.30
N GLU A 896 0.21 -16.23 26.61
CA GLU A 896 -0.36 -15.86 25.29
C GLU A 896 -1.65 -15.01 25.37
N GLU A 897 -2.26 -14.91 26.55
CA GLU A 897 -3.62 -14.36 26.70
C GLU A 897 -3.66 -12.83 26.83
N ILE A 898 -2.50 -12.18 27.00
CA ILE A 898 -2.39 -10.71 27.15
C ILE A 898 -1.46 -10.09 26.09
N LEU A 899 -0.77 -10.88 25.27
CA LEU A 899 0.04 -10.38 24.12
C LEU A 899 -0.84 -9.87 22.95
N SER A 900 -2.04 -9.34 23.21
CA SER A 900 -2.92 -8.70 22.22
C SER A 900 -3.71 -7.50 22.77
N ASP A 901 -3.29 -6.92 23.89
CA ASP A 901 -3.86 -5.67 24.41
C ASP A 901 -3.14 -4.42 23.88
#